data_AF-A0A2E2RPF2-F1
#
_entry.id   AF-A0A2E2RPF2-F1
#
_cell.length_a   1.000
_cell.length_b   1.000
_cell.length_c   1.000
_cell.angle_alpha   90.00
_cell.angle_beta   90.00
_cell.angle_gamma   90.00
#
_symmetry.space_group_name_H-M   'P 1'
#
loop_
_entity.id
_entity.type
_entity.pdbx_description
1 polymer ?
#
loop_
_entity_poly.entity_id
_entity_poly.type
_entity_poly.pdbx_seq_one_letter_code
_entity_poly.pdbx_strand_id
1 'polypeptide(L)'
;MATELEIRSKEDLENWLSDKPVEWAQVIAARCALRLFPLVFQIIGSSKAGLDQATCDRLLLQTFRANFISWAARKYPARDMITVVAAARVSANSASRAAATVTRAATHAIAAAAAAVTAARATANSAAARAAATTAARAVAAVTAKKPVLQALTEDCRWLAENDGNLIDAQLWLLDVRGDENYAANIPIWVRNPLDAFAPRSSETAGSWQLIANWYRAVIGNTRGTEPRSLWGEAVDIEIAMQPNEFWTIDEERPAEQILDEIAELIGAKNLNEWDFFLSYNKDDEGMARMISDILENAHYSVFSQMNDMAAGKSFVREMNRGLSGMARFVAVYSPGYFASGPCMSEWEAAYISDPSAEDGKIVPFVVRECQPPPLARRIIWTSLLGLNPEQQRQAVLDAVAENTSPHDRVAQRAALKKAISPDVTLDPSGTRLDAAANKDFDEPFVDIDLLDLPEYLRSLISTALNALTGRNSPSGLAHALRTYASELEARGVNCILGVLRGQMDFIEAELDSPDAELWCSGAGLQKILQNIRDAHAKLLTHYPLDQSRERLIRSIDIDEGKFNRDEVSRFEIEIQKALDDALYDDIVTERYSEISKNRHRVTREILDVRTPEAPSEGDTEYLLREGDRINRLKDAKKRAIAQQVGYADKSLDLLNKLLKAADSPSAVRLAHSLQRFLDWFW
;
A
#
# COMPACT_ATOMS: atom_id res chain seq x y z
N MET A 1 9.36 -27.01 -49.80
CA MET A 1 7.91 -26.76 -49.56
C MET A 1 7.69 -26.96 -48.07
N ALA A 2 7.76 -25.89 -47.27
CA ALA A 2 7.37 -25.97 -45.87
C ALA A 2 5.85 -26.04 -45.83
N THR A 3 5.31 -27.12 -45.29
CA THR A 3 3.88 -27.25 -45.00
C THR A 3 3.47 -26.06 -44.14
N GLU A 4 2.50 -25.28 -44.62
CA GLU A 4 1.91 -24.14 -43.91
C GLU A 4 1.40 -24.64 -42.55
N LEU A 5 2.06 -24.25 -41.45
CA LEU A 5 1.70 -24.71 -40.11
C LEU A 5 0.27 -24.23 -39.80
N GLU A 6 -0.66 -25.17 -39.64
CA GLU A 6 -2.07 -24.91 -39.33
C GLU A 6 -2.59 -25.91 -38.27
N ILE A 7 -3.05 -25.39 -37.13
CA ILE A 7 -3.61 -26.19 -36.04
C ILE A 7 -5.13 -26.22 -36.19
N ARG A 8 -5.67 -27.33 -36.72
CA ARG A 8 -7.11 -27.49 -37.00
C ARG A 8 -7.85 -28.26 -35.92
N SER A 9 -7.13 -29.08 -35.16
CA SER A 9 -7.67 -29.94 -34.14
C SER A 9 -6.78 -29.99 -32.90
N LYS A 10 -7.32 -30.60 -31.86
CA LYS A 10 -6.61 -30.90 -30.62
C LYS A 10 -5.47 -31.91 -30.86
N GLU A 11 -5.67 -32.87 -31.77
CA GLU A 11 -4.67 -33.87 -32.14
C GLU A 11 -3.49 -33.22 -32.88
N ASP A 12 -3.77 -32.22 -33.73
CA ASP A 12 -2.72 -31.48 -34.44
C ASP A 12 -1.81 -30.74 -33.45
N LEU A 13 -2.38 -30.08 -32.44
CA LEU A 13 -1.60 -29.39 -31.40
C LEU A 13 -0.79 -30.38 -30.56
N GLU A 14 -1.39 -31.50 -30.15
CA GLU A 14 -0.72 -32.51 -29.33
C GLU A 14 0.45 -33.17 -30.07
N ASN A 15 0.27 -33.46 -31.36
CA ASN A 15 1.32 -33.97 -32.23
C ASN A 15 2.43 -32.92 -32.45
N TRP A 16 2.06 -31.66 -32.71
CA TRP A 16 3.03 -30.59 -32.93
C TRP A 16 3.88 -30.28 -31.69
N LEU A 17 3.31 -30.39 -30.48
CA LEU A 17 4.02 -30.21 -29.22
C LEU A 17 4.86 -31.43 -28.80
N SER A 18 4.74 -32.58 -29.47
CA SER A 18 5.32 -33.84 -29.01
C SER A 18 6.85 -33.85 -28.93
N ASP A 19 7.51 -33.05 -29.77
CA ASP A 19 8.95 -32.89 -29.92
C ASP A 19 9.43 -31.49 -29.48
N LYS A 20 8.58 -30.69 -28.82
CA LYS A 20 8.87 -29.31 -28.44
C LYS A 20 9.19 -29.15 -26.95
N PRO A 21 9.87 -28.05 -26.56
CA PRO A 21 10.14 -27.75 -25.15
C PRO A 21 8.84 -27.65 -24.33
N VAL A 22 8.90 -28.02 -23.05
CA VAL A 22 7.73 -28.02 -22.15
C VAL A 22 7.16 -26.61 -21.98
N GLU A 23 8.03 -25.60 -22.06
CA GLU A 23 7.74 -24.18 -21.95
C GLU A 23 6.76 -23.72 -23.03
N TRP A 24 6.80 -24.34 -24.22
CA TRP A 24 5.89 -24.03 -25.33
C TRP A 24 4.46 -24.47 -24.99
N ALA A 25 4.32 -25.67 -24.43
CA ALA A 25 3.01 -26.16 -23.96
C ALA A 25 2.49 -25.30 -22.79
N GLN A 26 3.36 -24.89 -21.87
CA GLN A 26 3.00 -24.01 -20.75
C GLN A 26 2.48 -22.66 -21.22
N VAL A 27 3.19 -21.97 -22.12
CA VAL A 27 2.80 -20.64 -22.60
C VAL A 27 1.53 -20.69 -23.45
N ILE A 28 1.35 -21.72 -24.28
CA ILE A 28 0.11 -21.93 -25.05
C ILE A 28 -1.07 -22.13 -24.11
N ALA A 29 -0.92 -22.97 -23.08
CA ALA A 29 -1.98 -23.21 -22.11
C ALA A 29 -2.37 -21.91 -21.36
N ALA A 30 -1.39 -21.13 -20.90
CA ALA A 30 -1.60 -19.85 -20.24
C ALA A 30 -2.33 -18.85 -21.15
N ARG A 31 -1.91 -18.71 -22.41
CA ARG A 31 -2.56 -17.81 -23.38
C ARG A 31 -3.98 -18.27 -23.73
N CYS A 32 -4.23 -19.56 -23.88
CA CYS A 32 -5.60 -20.10 -24.05
C CYS A 32 -6.50 -19.76 -22.86
N ALA A 33 -6.00 -19.89 -21.62
CA ALA A 33 -6.76 -19.52 -20.43
C ALA A 33 -7.04 -18.02 -20.36
N LEU A 34 -6.03 -17.18 -20.60
CA LEU A 34 -6.18 -15.72 -20.63
C LEU A 34 -7.23 -15.27 -21.66
N ARG A 35 -7.26 -15.88 -22.86
CA ARG A 35 -8.26 -15.54 -23.89
C ARG A 35 -9.71 -15.83 -23.47
N LEU A 36 -9.92 -16.82 -22.62
CA LEU A 36 -11.24 -17.18 -22.10
C LEU A 36 -11.56 -16.53 -20.75
N PHE A 37 -10.56 -15.97 -20.07
CA PHE A 37 -10.70 -15.47 -18.71
C PHE A 37 -11.95 -14.59 -18.53
N PRO A 38 -12.23 -13.57 -19.38
CA PRO A 38 -13.39 -12.71 -19.17
C PRO A 38 -14.76 -13.39 -19.23
N LEU A 39 -14.86 -14.60 -19.78
CA LEU A 39 -16.12 -15.34 -19.78
C LEU A 39 -16.53 -15.79 -18.39
N VAL A 40 -15.58 -15.91 -17.45
CA VAL A 40 -15.89 -16.24 -16.06
C VAL A 40 -16.79 -15.17 -15.43
N PHE A 41 -16.69 -13.90 -15.85
CA PHE A 41 -17.51 -12.82 -15.29
C PHE A 41 -19.00 -12.98 -15.56
N GLN A 42 -19.39 -13.84 -16.51
CA GLN A 42 -20.80 -14.14 -16.78
C GLN A 42 -21.49 -14.90 -15.63
N ILE A 43 -20.74 -15.41 -14.65
CA ILE A 43 -21.30 -16.03 -13.44
C ILE A 43 -21.89 -15.00 -12.47
N ILE A 44 -21.53 -13.73 -12.61
CA ILE A 44 -22.02 -12.66 -11.74
C ILE A 44 -23.35 -12.15 -12.28
N GLY A 45 -24.35 -12.08 -11.41
CA GLY A 45 -25.72 -11.67 -11.77
C GLY A 45 -26.54 -12.71 -12.53
N SER A 46 -26.02 -13.92 -12.79
CA SER A 46 -26.78 -14.99 -13.44
C SER A 46 -27.68 -15.72 -12.43
N SER A 47 -28.85 -15.14 -12.16
CA SER A 47 -29.96 -15.73 -11.39
C SER A 47 -30.45 -17.10 -11.92
N LYS A 48 -30.00 -17.52 -13.11
CA LYS A 48 -30.35 -18.80 -13.75
C LYS A 48 -29.75 -20.05 -13.08
N ALA A 49 -28.74 -19.93 -12.21
CA ALA A 49 -27.99 -21.10 -11.73
C ALA A 49 -28.33 -21.57 -10.32
N GLY A 50 -29.13 -20.82 -9.53
CA GLY A 50 -29.41 -21.17 -8.13
C GLY A 50 -28.16 -21.26 -7.24
N LEU A 51 -27.04 -20.69 -7.70
CA LEU A 51 -25.78 -20.61 -6.96
C LEU A 51 -25.83 -19.41 -6.02
N ASP A 52 -25.38 -19.60 -4.79
CA ASP A 52 -25.15 -18.50 -3.87
C ASP A 52 -23.97 -17.62 -4.33
N GLN A 53 -23.96 -16.37 -3.87
CA GLN A 53 -22.95 -15.37 -4.25
C GLN A 53 -21.54 -15.83 -3.84
N ALA A 54 -21.38 -16.42 -2.66
CA ALA A 54 -20.11 -16.92 -2.16
C ALA A 54 -19.48 -17.99 -3.08
N THR A 55 -20.30 -18.84 -3.70
CA THR A 55 -19.85 -19.83 -4.67
C THR A 55 -19.41 -19.16 -5.98
N CYS A 56 -20.13 -18.14 -6.45
CA CYS A 56 -19.71 -17.35 -7.59
C CYS A 56 -18.37 -16.66 -7.34
N ASP A 57 -18.20 -16.02 -6.19
CA ASP A 57 -16.97 -15.33 -5.81
C ASP A 57 -15.80 -16.30 -5.68
N ARG A 58 -16.04 -17.49 -5.12
CA ARG A 58 -15.05 -18.57 -5.06
C ARG A 58 -14.62 -19.04 -6.44
N LEU A 59 -15.57 -19.30 -7.34
CA LEU A 59 -15.26 -19.70 -8.71
C LEU A 59 -14.46 -18.60 -9.44
N LEU A 60 -14.82 -17.34 -9.23
CA LEU A 60 -14.15 -16.19 -9.84
C LEU A 60 -12.71 -16.05 -9.33
N LEU A 61 -12.52 -16.01 -8.00
CA LEU A 61 -11.22 -15.83 -7.37
C LEU A 61 -10.25 -16.97 -7.73
N GLN A 62 -10.71 -18.23 -7.68
CA GLN A 62 -9.84 -19.36 -8.03
C GLN A 62 -9.48 -19.38 -9.53
N THR A 63 -10.38 -18.89 -10.39
CA THR A 63 -10.10 -18.75 -11.83
C THR A 63 -9.09 -17.64 -12.09
N PHE A 64 -9.22 -16.50 -11.41
CA PHE A 64 -8.23 -15.42 -11.44
C PHE A 64 -6.86 -15.93 -10.97
N ARG A 65 -6.80 -16.53 -9.78
CA ARG A 65 -5.57 -17.07 -9.19
C ARG A 65 -4.85 -18.03 -10.14
N ALA A 66 -5.58 -18.93 -10.78
CA ALA A 66 -5.01 -19.89 -11.72
C ALA A 66 -4.44 -19.22 -12.99
N ASN A 67 -5.14 -18.22 -13.55
CA ASN A 67 -4.63 -17.43 -14.66
C ASN A 67 -3.40 -16.62 -14.26
N PHE A 68 -3.46 -15.93 -13.12
CA PHE A 68 -2.40 -15.09 -12.60
C PHE A 68 -1.11 -15.90 -12.35
N ILE A 69 -1.20 -17.01 -11.63
CA ILE A 69 -0.02 -17.83 -11.28
C ILE A 69 0.57 -18.53 -12.51
N SER A 70 -0.26 -19.03 -13.44
CA SER A 70 0.25 -19.66 -14.66
C SER A 70 0.92 -18.65 -15.61
N TRP A 71 0.42 -17.42 -15.65
CA TRP A 71 1.06 -16.30 -16.34
C TRP A 71 2.37 -15.88 -15.66
N ALA A 72 2.36 -15.66 -14.33
CA ALA A 72 3.53 -15.24 -13.56
C ALA A 72 4.66 -16.26 -13.64
N ALA A 73 4.36 -17.55 -13.56
CA ALA A 73 5.34 -18.62 -13.71
C ALA A 73 6.03 -18.62 -15.09
N ARG A 74 5.36 -18.14 -16.13
CA ARG A 74 5.94 -17.99 -17.47
C ARG A 74 6.66 -16.68 -17.70
N LYS A 75 6.15 -15.59 -17.10
CA LYS A 75 6.74 -14.25 -17.21
C LYS A 75 8.02 -14.13 -16.37
N TYR A 76 8.09 -14.81 -15.23
CA TYR A 76 9.21 -14.76 -14.28
C TYR A 76 9.86 -16.14 -14.10
N PRO A 77 10.43 -16.74 -15.17
CA PRO A 77 10.94 -18.11 -15.14
C PRO A 77 12.12 -18.33 -14.18
N ALA A 78 12.80 -17.26 -13.76
CA ALA A 78 13.90 -17.31 -12.79
C ALA A 78 13.42 -17.54 -11.34
N ARG A 79 12.12 -17.37 -11.05
CA ARG A 79 11.57 -17.48 -9.70
C ARG A 79 10.98 -18.87 -9.44
N ASP A 80 11.31 -19.46 -8.31
CA ASP A 80 10.71 -20.73 -7.88
C ASP A 80 9.26 -20.51 -7.42
N MET A 81 8.31 -20.92 -8.27
CA MET A 81 6.87 -20.88 -8.01
C MET A 81 6.27 -22.28 -7.88
N ILE A 82 7.09 -23.34 -7.75
CA ILE A 82 6.63 -24.74 -7.82
C ILE A 82 5.52 -25.04 -6.80
N THR A 83 5.69 -24.55 -5.57
CA THR A 83 4.75 -24.78 -4.46
C THR A 83 3.43 -24.06 -4.68
N VAL A 84 3.47 -22.78 -5.05
CA VAL A 84 2.25 -21.98 -5.25
C VAL A 84 1.47 -22.40 -6.51
N VAL A 85 2.18 -22.82 -7.57
CA VAL A 85 1.58 -23.46 -8.74
C VAL A 85 0.88 -24.77 -8.36
N ALA A 86 1.46 -25.57 -7.46
CA ALA A 86 0.84 -26.81 -6.99
C ALA A 86 -0.48 -26.55 -6.23
N ALA A 87 -0.48 -25.57 -5.33
CA ALA A 87 -1.65 -25.18 -4.55
C ALA A 87 -2.77 -24.62 -5.44
N ALA A 88 -2.43 -23.68 -6.32
CA ALA A 88 -3.38 -23.09 -7.27
C ALA A 88 -3.99 -24.14 -8.20
N ARG A 89 -3.22 -25.15 -8.62
CA ARG A 89 -3.72 -26.29 -9.41
C ARG A 89 -4.77 -27.11 -8.65
N VAL A 90 -4.60 -27.34 -7.36
CA VAL A 90 -5.58 -28.10 -6.56
C VAL A 90 -6.90 -27.32 -6.50
N SER A 91 -6.85 -26.04 -6.15
CA SER A 91 -8.05 -25.20 -6.05
C SER A 91 -8.74 -24.99 -7.39
N ALA A 92 -7.99 -24.79 -8.48
CA ALA A 92 -8.54 -24.63 -9.83
C ALA A 92 -9.25 -25.90 -10.34
N ASN A 93 -8.68 -27.09 -10.08
CA ASN A 93 -9.33 -28.35 -10.43
C ASN A 93 -10.62 -28.59 -9.63
N SER A 94 -10.64 -28.19 -8.35
CA SER A 94 -11.86 -28.21 -7.55
C SER A 94 -12.91 -27.24 -8.08
N ALA A 95 -12.53 -26.00 -8.41
CA ALA A 95 -13.42 -25.03 -9.05
C ALA A 95 -13.97 -25.53 -10.39
N SER A 96 -13.14 -26.14 -11.23
CA SER A 96 -13.57 -26.70 -12.52
C SER A 96 -14.59 -27.83 -12.39
N ARG A 97 -14.54 -28.63 -11.30
CA ARG A 97 -15.57 -29.65 -11.02
C ARG A 97 -16.88 -29.03 -10.53
N ALA A 98 -16.80 -27.97 -9.73
CA ALA A 98 -17.97 -27.24 -9.23
C ALA A 98 -18.68 -26.42 -10.33
N ALA A 99 -17.96 -26.05 -11.39
CA ALA A 99 -18.46 -25.25 -12.51
C ALA A 99 -19.46 -25.97 -13.46
N ALA A 100 -19.92 -27.19 -13.13
CA ALA A 100 -20.90 -27.91 -13.96
C ALA A 100 -22.27 -27.22 -14.00
N THR A 101 -22.57 -26.36 -13.02
CA THR A 101 -23.86 -25.67 -12.84
C THR A 101 -23.89 -24.24 -13.39
N VAL A 102 -22.74 -23.70 -13.85
CA VAL A 102 -22.66 -22.34 -14.43
C VAL A 102 -22.89 -22.33 -15.96
N THR A 103 -22.83 -21.15 -16.58
CA THR A 103 -22.94 -21.04 -18.04
C THR A 103 -21.83 -21.83 -18.73
N ARG A 104 -22.15 -22.46 -19.87
CA ARG A 104 -21.18 -23.24 -20.65
C ARG A 104 -19.89 -22.46 -20.97
N ALA A 105 -20.01 -21.17 -21.25
CA ALA A 105 -18.86 -20.29 -21.53
C ALA A 105 -17.95 -20.12 -20.29
N ALA A 106 -18.54 -19.89 -19.11
CA ALA A 106 -17.80 -19.81 -17.86
C ALA A 106 -17.16 -21.16 -17.48
N THR A 107 -17.86 -22.29 -17.66
CA THR A 107 -17.29 -23.63 -17.42
C THR A 107 -16.03 -23.86 -18.24
N HIS A 108 -16.02 -23.46 -19.51
CA HIS A 108 -14.83 -23.57 -20.37
C HIS A 108 -13.69 -22.64 -19.94
N ALA A 109 -13.98 -21.42 -19.48
CA ALA A 109 -12.96 -20.52 -18.95
C ALA A 109 -12.30 -21.07 -17.68
N ILE A 110 -13.10 -21.60 -16.75
CA ILE A 110 -12.63 -22.21 -15.51
C ILE A 110 -11.78 -23.46 -15.82
N ALA A 111 -12.23 -24.30 -16.75
CA ALA A 111 -11.48 -25.49 -17.19
C ALA A 111 -10.15 -25.12 -17.87
N ALA A 112 -10.13 -24.06 -18.69
CA ALA A 112 -8.90 -23.59 -19.33
C ALA A 112 -7.89 -23.06 -18.30
N ALA A 113 -8.35 -22.32 -17.28
CA ALA A 113 -7.51 -21.84 -16.18
C ALA A 113 -6.90 -23.01 -15.38
N ALA A 114 -7.69 -24.04 -15.06
CA ALA A 114 -7.21 -25.26 -14.40
C ALA A 114 -6.17 -26.02 -15.25
N ALA A 115 -6.37 -26.05 -16.57
CA ALA A 115 -5.41 -26.63 -17.50
C ALA A 115 -4.10 -25.81 -17.57
N ALA A 116 -4.17 -24.48 -17.61
CA ALA A 116 -2.99 -23.62 -17.64
C ALA A 116 -2.07 -23.82 -16.42
N VAL A 117 -2.63 -23.81 -15.21
CA VAL A 117 -1.85 -24.04 -14.00
C VAL A 117 -1.36 -25.50 -13.89
N THR A 118 -2.09 -26.46 -14.47
CA THR A 118 -1.62 -27.85 -14.60
C THR A 118 -0.41 -27.94 -15.53
N ALA A 119 -0.41 -27.23 -16.66
CA ALA A 119 0.73 -27.15 -17.55
C ALA A 119 1.94 -26.49 -16.85
N ALA A 120 1.71 -25.38 -16.14
CA ALA A 120 2.75 -24.65 -15.40
C ALA A 120 3.47 -25.52 -14.35
N ARG A 121 2.80 -26.51 -13.75
CA ARG A 121 3.41 -27.41 -12.76
C ARG A 121 4.35 -28.45 -13.38
N ALA A 122 4.18 -28.72 -14.66
CA ALA A 122 4.74 -29.87 -15.31
C ALA A 122 6.25 -29.66 -15.60
N THR A 123 7.08 -30.63 -15.22
CA THR A 123 8.52 -30.63 -15.43
C THR A 123 8.90 -31.25 -16.79
N ALA A 124 10.18 -31.17 -17.18
CA ALA A 124 10.69 -31.58 -18.49
C ALA A 124 10.26 -33.00 -18.90
N ASN A 125 9.88 -33.16 -20.18
CA ASN A 125 9.32 -34.37 -20.83
C ASN A 125 7.90 -34.81 -20.42
N SER A 126 7.04 -33.88 -19.97
CA SER A 126 5.71 -34.25 -19.51
C SER A 126 4.66 -34.32 -20.64
N ALA A 127 4.17 -35.53 -20.92
CA ALA A 127 2.87 -35.72 -21.59
C ALA A 127 1.75 -34.92 -20.90
N ALA A 128 1.89 -34.62 -19.60
CA ALA A 128 0.96 -33.80 -18.83
C ALA A 128 0.87 -32.34 -19.31
N ALA A 129 1.99 -31.67 -19.64
CA ALA A 129 1.96 -30.31 -20.17
C ALA A 129 1.24 -30.24 -21.51
N ARG A 130 1.52 -31.21 -22.39
CA ARG A 130 0.88 -31.34 -23.71
C ARG A 130 -0.62 -31.59 -23.57
N ALA A 131 -1.02 -32.57 -22.75
CA ALA A 131 -2.42 -32.86 -22.49
C ALA A 131 -3.16 -31.64 -21.88
N ALA A 132 -2.50 -30.89 -21.01
CA ALA A 132 -3.05 -29.67 -20.42
C ALA A 132 -3.21 -28.55 -21.46
N ALA A 133 -2.20 -28.28 -22.29
CA ALA A 133 -2.28 -27.33 -23.40
C ALA A 133 -3.42 -27.69 -24.37
N THR A 134 -3.52 -28.97 -24.74
CA THR A 134 -4.61 -29.49 -25.58
C THR A 134 -5.97 -29.34 -24.92
N THR A 135 -6.07 -29.49 -23.60
CA THR A 135 -7.32 -29.26 -22.84
C THR A 135 -7.74 -27.80 -22.87
N ALA A 136 -6.80 -26.87 -22.65
CA ALA A 136 -7.06 -25.44 -22.76
C ALA A 136 -7.49 -25.03 -24.18
N ALA A 137 -6.82 -25.56 -25.21
CA ALA A 137 -7.17 -25.34 -26.61
C ALA A 137 -8.57 -25.89 -26.97
N ARG A 138 -8.96 -27.06 -26.43
CA ARG A 138 -10.32 -27.59 -26.59
C ARG A 138 -11.38 -26.68 -25.97
N ALA A 139 -11.11 -26.14 -24.77
CA ALA A 139 -12.03 -25.22 -24.11
C ALA A 139 -12.26 -23.97 -24.98
N VAL A 140 -11.20 -23.48 -25.61
CA VAL A 140 -11.28 -22.37 -26.58
C VAL A 140 -12.16 -22.73 -27.78
N ALA A 141 -11.91 -23.87 -28.41
CA ALA A 141 -12.70 -24.34 -29.55
C ALA A 141 -14.18 -24.58 -29.20
N ALA A 142 -14.48 -24.95 -27.95
CA ALA A 142 -15.84 -25.26 -27.51
C ALA A 142 -16.72 -24.02 -27.27
N VAL A 143 -16.13 -22.85 -27.03
CA VAL A 143 -16.87 -21.58 -26.85
C VAL A 143 -17.15 -20.90 -28.18
N THR A 144 -16.27 -21.06 -29.17
CA THR A 144 -16.39 -20.33 -30.44
C THR A 144 -16.58 -21.26 -31.63
N ALA A 145 -17.77 -21.24 -32.24
CA ALA A 145 -18.00 -21.83 -33.56
C ALA A 145 -17.30 -21.05 -34.71
N LYS A 146 -16.42 -20.09 -34.40
CA LYS A 146 -15.76 -19.19 -35.38
C LYS A 146 -14.26 -19.46 -35.45
N LYS A 147 -13.73 -19.55 -36.69
CA LYS A 147 -12.31 -19.73 -37.06
C LYS A 147 -11.24 -18.85 -36.35
N PRO A 148 -11.49 -17.60 -35.91
CA PRO A 148 -10.43 -16.70 -35.46
C PRO A 148 -9.59 -17.15 -34.25
N VAL A 149 -10.16 -17.94 -33.32
CA VAL A 149 -9.41 -18.32 -32.11
C VAL A 149 -8.50 -19.54 -32.32
N LEU A 150 -8.91 -20.48 -33.18
CA LEU A 150 -8.02 -21.55 -33.65
C LEU A 150 -6.92 -21.00 -34.56
N GLN A 151 -7.22 -19.93 -35.32
CA GLN A 151 -6.21 -19.17 -36.04
C GLN A 151 -5.25 -18.47 -35.07
N ALA A 152 -5.72 -17.88 -33.98
CA ALA A 152 -4.85 -17.31 -32.95
C ALA A 152 -3.91 -18.35 -32.30
N LEU A 153 -4.38 -19.58 -32.10
CA LEU A 153 -3.54 -20.70 -31.64
C LEU A 153 -2.48 -21.08 -32.70
N THR A 154 -2.87 -21.08 -33.98
CA THR A 154 -1.94 -21.32 -35.09
C THR A 154 -0.86 -20.25 -35.14
N GLU A 155 -1.22 -18.97 -34.98
CA GLU A 155 -0.24 -17.88 -34.93
C GLU A 155 0.69 -17.97 -33.71
N ASP A 156 0.18 -18.35 -32.54
CA ASP A 156 1.04 -18.59 -31.36
C ASP A 156 2.08 -19.68 -31.65
N CYS A 157 1.67 -20.77 -32.33
CA CYS A 157 2.58 -21.86 -32.71
C CYS A 157 3.62 -21.41 -33.75
N ARG A 158 3.22 -20.60 -34.73
CA ARG A 158 4.15 -20.01 -35.73
C ARG A 158 5.13 -19.05 -35.05
N TRP A 159 4.63 -18.17 -34.19
CA TRP A 159 5.46 -17.23 -33.45
C TRP A 159 6.53 -17.97 -32.64
N LEU A 160 6.17 -19.06 -31.94
CA LEU A 160 7.12 -19.87 -31.18
C LEU A 160 8.17 -20.55 -32.07
N ALA A 161 7.76 -21.02 -33.25
CA ALA A 161 8.68 -21.59 -34.23
C ALA A 161 9.67 -20.56 -34.80
N GLU A 162 9.31 -19.27 -34.78
CA GLU A 162 10.09 -18.17 -35.37
C GLU A 162 10.91 -17.37 -34.34
N ASN A 163 10.49 -17.26 -33.07
CA ASN A 163 10.98 -16.24 -32.11
C ASN A 163 11.51 -16.76 -30.75
N ASP A 164 12.05 -17.97 -30.68
CA ASP A 164 12.80 -18.53 -29.52
C ASP A 164 12.18 -18.31 -28.11
N GLY A 165 10.85 -18.45 -27.99
CA GLY A 165 10.20 -18.81 -26.72
C GLY A 165 9.61 -17.70 -25.82
N ASN A 166 9.75 -16.41 -26.14
CA ASN A 166 9.18 -15.32 -25.30
C ASN A 166 7.73 -14.90 -25.63
N LEU A 167 6.86 -15.87 -25.95
CA LEU A 167 5.49 -15.59 -26.43
C LEU A 167 4.60 -14.94 -25.34
N ILE A 168 4.95 -15.08 -24.06
CA ILE A 168 4.12 -14.57 -22.96
C ILE A 168 4.08 -13.05 -22.89
N ASP A 169 5.12 -12.36 -23.38
CA ASP A 169 5.21 -10.90 -23.44
C ASP A 169 4.61 -10.32 -24.73
N ALA A 170 4.31 -11.15 -25.72
CA ALA A 170 3.67 -10.73 -26.96
C ALA A 170 2.16 -10.49 -26.77
N GLN A 171 1.57 -9.64 -27.62
CA GLN A 171 0.12 -9.37 -27.59
C GLN A 171 -0.69 -10.67 -27.53
N LEU A 172 -1.71 -10.71 -26.67
CA LEU A 172 -2.52 -11.92 -26.48
C LEU A 172 -3.24 -12.34 -27.78
N TRP A 173 -3.61 -11.37 -28.62
CA TRP A 173 -4.19 -11.60 -29.93
C TRP A 173 -3.23 -11.10 -31.00
N LEU A 174 -2.48 -12.02 -31.63
CA LEU A 174 -1.51 -11.68 -32.68
C LEU A 174 -2.20 -11.26 -34.00
N LEU A 175 -3.43 -11.74 -34.22
CA LEU A 175 -4.29 -11.33 -35.32
C LEU A 175 -5.19 -10.18 -34.88
N ASP A 176 -5.56 -9.33 -35.83
CA ASP A 176 -6.65 -8.38 -35.62
C ASP A 176 -7.99 -9.12 -35.50
N VAL A 177 -8.54 -9.13 -34.30
CA VAL A 177 -9.79 -9.82 -33.96
C VAL A 177 -10.87 -8.85 -33.48
N ARG A 178 -10.68 -7.55 -33.69
CA ARG A 178 -11.59 -6.49 -33.22
C ARG A 178 -12.98 -6.61 -33.82
N GLY A 179 -13.07 -7.05 -35.07
CA GLY A 179 -14.31 -7.13 -35.85
C GLY A 179 -14.84 -5.78 -36.33
N ASP A 180 -14.52 -4.69 -35.64
CA ASP A 180 -14.81 -3.30 -36.01
C ASP A 180 -13.56 -2.44 -35.79
N GLU A 181 -13.15 -1.69 -36.82
CA GLU A 181 -11.95 -0.84 -36.83
C GLU A 181 -12.02 0.32 -35.82
N ASN A 182 -13.23 0.69 -35.38
CA ASN A 182 -13.45 1.72 -34.37
C ASN A 182 -12.99 1.29 -32.97
N TYR A 183 -12.85 -0.01 -32.72
CA TYR A 183 -12.38 -0.47 -31.43
C TYR A 183 -10.86 -0.30 -31.30
N ALA A 184 -10.43 0.43 -30.26
CA ALA A 184 -9.01 0.63 -29.98
C ALA A 184 -8.29 -0.65 -29.49
N ALA A 185 -8.94 -1.46 -28.66
CA ALA A 185 -8.39 -2.69 -28.09
C ALA A 185 -8.53 -3.88 -29.05
N ASN A 186 -7.45 -4.63 -29.29
CA ASN A 186 -7.45 -5.85 -30.13
C ASN A 186 -8.02 -7.06 -29.39
N ILE A 187 -9.34 -7.05 -29.14
CA ILE A 187 -10.06 -8.13 -28.48
C ILE A 187 -11.38 -8.45 -29.20
N PRO A 188 -11.78 -9.74 -29.28
CA PRO A 188 -13.06 -10.11 -29.87
C PRO A 188 -14.25 -9.57 -29.06
N ILE A 189 -15.32 -9.18 -29.75
CA ILE A 189 -16.56 -8.65 -29.13
C ILE A 189 -17.11 -9.60 -28.05
N TRP A 190 -17.07 -10.91 -28.28
CA TRP A 190 -17.60 -11.90 -27.32
C TRP A 190 -16.76 -12.03 -26.03
N VAL A 191 -15.48 -11.61 -26.06
CA VAL A 191 -14.61 -11.48 -24.86
C VAL A 191 -14.82 -10.11 -24.21
N ARG A 192 -14.95 -9.06 -25.04
CA ARG A 192 -15.13 -7.68 -24.61
C ARG A 192 -16.42 -7.49 -23.82
N ASN A 193 -17.55 -7.97 -24.33
CA ASN A 193 -18.85 -7.76 -23.73
C ASN A 193 -18.91 -8.19 -22.25
N PRO A 194 -18.49 -9.40 -21.86
CA PRO A 194 -18.51 -9.78 -20.45
C PRO A 194 -17.48 -9.03 -19.60
N LEU A 195 -16.33 -8.64 -20.16
CA LEU A 195 -15.34 -7.80 -19.45
C LEU A 195 -15.90 -6.41 -19.13
N ASP A 196 -16.50 -5.76 -20.12
CA ASP A 196 -17.02 -4.39 -19.97
C ASP A 196 -18.34 -4.35 -19.20
N ALA A 197 -19.15 -5.42 -19.26
CA ALA A 197 -20.34 -5.55 -18.41
C ALA A 197 -20.01 -5.74 -16.93
N PHE A 198 -18.91 -6.43 -16.62
CA PHE A 198 -18.46 -6.65 -15.26
C PHE A 198 -17.77 -5.43 -14.63
N ALA A 199 -16.89 -4.80 -15.40
CA ALA A 199 -15.98 -3.77 -14.90
C ALA A 199 -15.86 -2.63 -15.92
N PRO A 200 -16.86 -1.74 -16.06
CA PRO A 200 -16.82 -0.64 -17.03
C PRO A 200 -15.60 0.25 -16.82
N ARG A 201 -15.02 0.80 -17.90
CA ARG A 201 -13.82 1.66 -17.82
C ARG A 201 -14.02 2.98 -17.05
N SER A 202 -15.27 3.40 -16.84
CA SER A 202 -15.64 4.70 -16.25
C SER A 202 -16.47 4.57 -14.97
N SER A 203 -16.46 3.41 -14.31
CA SER A 203 -17.27 3.17 -13.12
C SER A 203 -16.46 3.45 -11.84
N GLU A 204 -16.89 4.45 -11.08
CA GLU A 204 -16.46 4.70 -9.68
C GLU A 204 -17.01 3.64 -8.70
N THR A 205 -17.92 2.77 -9.17
CA THR A 205 -18.69 1.81 -8.35
C THR A 205 -18.19 0.36 -8.44
N ALA A 206 -17.11 0.08 -9.17
CA ALA A 206 -16.73 -1.29 -9.52
C ALA A 206 -16.07 -2.13 -8.41
N GLY A 207 -15.97 -1.61 -7.17
CA GLY A 207 -15.49 -2.33 -6.00
C GLY A 207 -14.08 -2.94 -6.15
N SER A 208 -13.69 -3.82 -5.21
CA SER A 208 -12.36 -4.46 -5.17
C SER A 208 -12.11 -5.38 -6.39
N TRP A 209 -13.16 -5.83 -7.05
CA TRP A 209 -13.13 -6.66 -8.25
C TRP A 209 -12.60 -5.97 -9.51
N GLN A 210 -12.67 -4.63 -9.56
CA GLN A 210 -12.08 -3.84 -10.66
C GLN A 210 -10.58 -4.10 -10.81
N LEU A 211 -9.89 -4.44 -9.71
CA LEU A 211 -8.47 -4.75 -9.68
C LEU A 211 -8.09 -5.86 -10.67
N ILE A 212 -8.86 -6.94 -10.68
CA ILE A 212 -8.64 -8.10 -11.55
C ILE A 212 -8.88 -7.74 -13.02
N ALA A 213 -9.92 -6.94 -13.30
CA ALA A 213 -10.20 -6.48 -14.65
C ALA A 213 -9.07 -5.57 -15.18
N ASN A 214 -8.54 -4.68 -14.34
CA ASN A 214 -7.42 -3.81 -14.70
C ASN A 214 -6.15 -4.61 -14.97
N TRP A 215 -5.83 -5.60 -14.12
CA TRP A 215 -4.72 -6.51 -14.36
C TRP A 215 -4.83 -7.21 -15.72
N TYR A 216 -5.99 -7.81 -16.00
CA TYR A 216 -6.23 -8.47 -17.28
C TYR A 216 -6.07 -7.50 -18.46
N ARG A 217 -6.53 -6.26 -18.31
CA ARG A 217 -6.39 -5.23 -19.35
C ARG A 217 -4.92 -4.87 -19.63
N ALA A 218 -4.06 -4.87 -18.62
CA ALA A 218 -2.63 -4.63 -18.78
C ALA A 218 -1.92 -5.82 -19.46
N VAL A 219 -2.29 -7.05 -19.10
CA VAL A 219 -1.73 -8.28 -19.68
C VAL A 219 -1.97 -8.38 -21.19
N ILE A 220 -3.06 -7.80 -21.71
CA ILE A 220 -3.38 -7.93 -23.14
C ILE A 220 -2.90 -6.77 -24.03
N GLY A 221 -2.50 -5.62 -23.46
CA GLY A 221 -2.04 -4.43 -24.21
C GLY A 221 -3.18 -3.71 -24.96
N ASN A 222 -3.95 -2.87 -24.25
CA ASN A 222 -5.35 -2.57 -24.58
C ASN A 222 -5.66 -1.23 -25.29
N THR A 223 -4.67 -0.56 -25.85
CA THR A 223 -4.84 0.64 -26.70
C THR A 223 -3.90 0.60 -27.91
N ARG A 224 -4.19 1.39 -28.96
CA ARG A 224 -3.34 1.48 -30.15
C ARG A 224 -1.91 1.84 -29.73
N GLY A 225 -0.99 0.87 -29.82
CA GLY A 225 0.43 1.05 -29.51
C GLY A 225 0.84 0.75 -28.06
N THR A 226 -0.03 0.24 -27.18
CA THR A 226 0.42 -0.24 -25.86
C THR A 226 0.81 -1.70 -25.89
N GLU A 227 2.04 -1.97 -25.46
CA GLU A 227 2.53 -3.34 -25.31
C GLU A 227 1.95 -4.00 -24.04
N PRO A 228 1.78 -5.33 -24.04
CA PRO A 228 1.51 -6.10 -22.83
C PRO A 228 2.50 -5.75 -21.72
N ARG A 229 1.99 -5.48 -20.52
CA ARG A 229 2.84 -5.14 -19.37
C ARG A 229 2.34 -5.78 -18.10
N SER A 230 3.23 -5.86 -17.11
CA SER A 230 2.80 -6.03 -15.73
C SER A 230 2.08 -4.76 -15.28
N LEU A 231 0.91 -4.91 -14.64
CA LEU A 231 0.21 -3.76 -14.06
C LEU A 231 0.92 -3.24 -12.81
N TRP A 232 1.38 -4.16 -11.97
CA TRP A 232 1.85 -3.89 -10.61
C TRP A 232 3.38 -3.91 -10.47
N GLY A 233 4.10 -4.30 -11.53
CA GLY A 233 5.54 -4.50 -11.51
C GLY A 233 5.94 -5.91 -11.06
N GLU A 234 7.13 -6.34 -11.48
CA GLU A 234 7.64 -7.69 -11.23
C GLU A 234 7.67 -8.06 -9.74
N ALA A 235 8.15 -7.16 -8.89
CA ALA A 235 8.30 -7.43 -7.46
C ALA A 235 6.95 -7.70 -6.77
N VAL A 236 5.91 -6.95 -7.17
CA VAL A 236 4.56 -7.08 -6.62
C VAL A 236 3.87 -8.31 -7.20
N ASP A 237 4.02 -8.56 -8.50
CA ASP A 237 3.46 -9.76 -9.13
C ASP A 237 4.00 -11.04 -8.46
N ILE A 238 5.32 -11.09 -8.22
CA ILE A 238 5.96 -12.21 -7.54
C ILE A 238 5.42 -12.34 -6.12
N GLU A 239 5.28 -11.25 -5.38
CA GLU A 239 4.79 -11.28 -4.00
C GLU A 239 3.34 -11.80 -3.91
N ILE A 240 2.44 -11.27 -4.73
CA ILE A 240 1.05 -11.75 -4.81
C ILE A 240 1.04 -13.23 -5.19
N ALA A 241 1.85 -13.63 -6.17
CA ALA A 241 1.90 -15.03 -6.62
C ALA A 241 2.42 -15.98 -5.54
N MET A 242 3.32 -15.49 -4.68
CA MET A 242 3.95 -16.25 -3.60
C MET A 242 3.12 -16.31 -2.31
N GLN A 243 1.96 -15.64 -2.25
CA GLN A 243 1.06 -15.74 -1.11
C GLN A 243 0.64 -17.19 -0.83
N PRO A 244 0.54 -17.60 0.45
CA PRO A 244 0.24 -18.97 0.85
C PRO A 244 -1.18 -19.37 0.44
N ASN A 245 -1.52 -20.66 0.49
CA ASN A 245 -2.81 -21.12 -0.02
C ASN A 245 -4.00 -20.56 0.77
N GLU A 246 -3.78 -20.37 2.07
CA GLU A 246 -4.70 -19.81 3.06
C GLU A 246 -5.13 -18.39 2.65
N PHE A 247 -4.20 -17.58 2.13
CA PHE A 247 -4.49 -16.23 1.62
C PHE A 247 -5.60 -16.22 0.57
N TRP A 248 -5.67 -17.24 -0.28
CA TRP A 248 -6.63 -17.33 -1.39
C TRP A 248 -7.95 -18.04 -1.03
N THR A 249 -8.17 -18.36 0.24
CA THR A 249 -9.33 -19.12 0.69
C THR A 249 -10.42 -18.17 1.18
N ILE A 250 -11.66 -18.41 0.72
CA ILE A 250 -12.88 -17.71 1.15
C ILE A 250 -13.57 -18.58 2.20
N ASP A 251 -13.91 -17.99 3.34
CA ASP A 251 -14.72 -18.57 4.39
C ASP A 251 -15.88 -17.62 4.79
N GLU A 252 -16.62 -17.93 5.85
CA GLU A 252 -17.78 -17.13 6.29
C GLU A 252 -17.39 -15.76 6.85
N GLU A 253 -16.17 -15.59 7.36
CA GLU A 253 -15.68 -14.36 7.98
C GLU A 253 -14.80 -13.53 7.02
N ARG A 254 -14.23 -14.16 5.98
CA ARG A 254 -13.33 -13.55 5.00
C ARG A 254 -13.89 -13.66 3.57
N PRO A 255 -14.68 -12.68 3.11
CA PRO A 255 -15.21 -12.64 1.75
C PRO A 255 -14.12 -12.37 0.72
N ALA A 256 -14.42 -12.61 -0.56
CA ALA A 256 -13.46 -12.41 -1.64
C ALA A 256 -12.98 -10.96 -1.76
N GLU A 257 -13.86 -9.99 -1.50
CA GLU A 257 -13.54 -8.56 -1.51
C GLU A 257 -12.40 -8.22 -0.56
N GLN A 258 -12.40 -8.80 0.65
CA GLN A 258 -11.34 -8.59 1.62
C GLN A 258 -9.99 -9.11 1.10
N ILE A 259 -9.97 -10.26 0.41
CA ILE A 259 -8.75 -10.78 -0.23
C ILE A 259 -8.25 -9.81 -1.30
N LEU A 260 -9.15 -9.21 -2.09
CA LEU A 260 -8.78 -8.24 -3.11
C LEU A 260 -8.30 -6.91 -2.53
N ASP A 261 -8.85 -6.48 -1.40
CA ASP A 261 -8.39 -5.32 -0.64
C ASP A 261 -6.97 -5.58 -0.10
N GLU A 262 -6.70 -6.77 0.45
CA GLU A 262 -5.35 -7.15 0.87
C GLU A 262 -4.36 -7.19 -0.32
N ILE A 263 -4.79 -7.63 -1.51
CA ILE A 263 -3.97 -7.50 -2.73
C ILE A 263 -3.71 -6.02 -3.07
N ALA A 264 -4.73 -5.17 -2.95
CA ALA A 264 -4.59 -3.72 -3.18
C ALA A 264 -3.62 -3.07 -2.18
N GLU A 265 -3.62 -3.51 -0.92
CA GLU A 265 -2.65 -3.08 0.08
C GLU A 265 -1.22 -3.52 -0.26
N LEU A 266 -1.02 -4.77 -0.70
CA LEU A 266 0.30 -5.24 -1.16
C LEU A 266 0.82 -4.40 -2.35
N ILE A 267 -0.08 -4.01 -3.25
CA ILE A 267 0.25 -3.11 -4.37
C ILE A 267 0.63 -1.72 -3.84
N GLY A 268 -0.15 -1.16 -2.92
CA GLY A 268 0.11 0.14 -2.32
C GLY A 268 1.40 0.20 -1.50
N ALA A 269 1.71 -0.86 -0.75
CA ALA A 269 2.88 -0.95 0.11
C ALA A 269 4.20 -1.07 -0.66
N LYS A 270 4.18 -1.55 -1.91
CA LYS A 270 5.38 -1.71 -2.75
C LYS A 270 5.49 -0.74 -3.93
N ASN A 271 4.44 0.03 -4.23
CA ASN A 271 4.54 1.21 -5.07
C ASN A 271 5.20 2.41 -4.34
N LEU A 272 5.75 2.20 -3.14
CA LEU A 272 6.77 3.07 -2.56
C LEU A 272 8.02 2.99 -3.46
N ASN A 273 8.10 3.88 -4.45
CA ASN A 273 9.29 4.03 -5.27
C ASN A 273 10.50 4.25 -4.36
N GLU A 274 11.63 3.62 -4.69
CA GLU A 274 12.87 3.78 -3.93
C GLU A 274 13.39 5.23 -4.00
N TRP A 275 12.97 6.00 -5.02
CA TRP A 275 13.23 7.44 -5.12
C TRP A 275 12.07 8.25 -5.75
N ASP A 276 11.89 9.48 -5.29
CA ASP A 276 10.86 10.44 -5.73
C ASP A 276 11.23 11.12 -7.05
N PHE A 277 12.50 11.49 -7.18
CA PHE A 277 13.02 12.22 -8.34
C PHE A 277 14.21 11.53 -8.98
N PHE A 278 14.22 11.48 -10.31
CA PHE A 278 15.44 11.28 -11.08
C PHE A 278 16.01 12.65 -11.50
N LEU A 279 17.25 12.95 -11.12
CA LEU A 279 17.90 14.22 -11.48
C LEU A 279 18.81 14.05 -12.70
N SER A 280 18.34 14.54 -13.85
CA SER A 280 19.12 14.59 -15.09
C SER A 280 19.79 15.94 -15.25
N TYR A 281 21.11 15.92 -15.49
CA TYR A 281 21.93 17.12 -15.65
C TYR A 281 23.13 16.87 -16.57
N ASN A 282 23.68 17.94 -17.15
CA ASN A 282 24.96 17.88 -17.82
C ASN A 282 26.09 18.10 -16.81
N LYS A 283 27.25 17.44 -16.98
CA LYS A 283 28.42 17.58 -16.10
C LYS A 283 28.86 19.02 -15.86
N ASP A 284 28.71 19.90 -16.86
CA ASP A 284 29.04 21.32 -16.73
C ASP A 284 28.10 22.08 -15.77
N ASP A 285 26.96 21.49 -15.41
CA ASP A 285 25.94 22.02 -14.49
C ASP A 285 25.93 21.33 -13.13
N GLU A 286 26.92 20.47 -12.81
CA GLU A 286 26.91 19.65 -11.58
C GLU A 286 26.72 20.49 -10.32
N GLY A 287 27.30 21.69 -10.23
CA GLY A 287 27.12 22.57 -9.07
C GLY A 287 25.67 22.98 -8.84
N MET A 288 24.91 23.25 -9.91
CA MET A 288 23.49 23.57 -9.82
C MET A 288 22.63 22.32 -9.58
N ALA A 289 23.00 21.19 -10.19
CA ALA A 289 22.35 19.91 -9.96
C ALA A 289 22.48 19.49 -8.48
N ARG A 290 23.68 19.62 -7.90
CA ARG A 290 23.94 19.34 -6.48
C ARG A 290 23.09 20.22 -5.57
N MET A 291 23.02 21.53 -5.84
CA MET A 291 22.16 22.44 -5.09
C MET A 291 20.68 22.04 -5.14
N ILE A 292 20.17 21.64 -6.31
CA ILE A 292 18.79 21.14 -6.46
C ILE A 292 18.60 19.84 -5.67
N SER A 293 19.54 18.89 -5.77
CA SER A 293 19.52 17.63 -5.00
C SER A 293 19.47 17.92 -3.50
N ASP A 294 20.36 18.79 -3.01
CA ASP A 294 20.45 19.16 -1.60
C ASP A 294 19.15 19.82 -1.12
N ILE A 295 18.53 20.72 -1.90
CA ILE A 295 17.25 21.33 -1.53
C ILE A 295 16.15 20.28 -1.40
N LEU A 296 16.07 19.36 -2.36
CA LEU A 296 15.04 18.32 -2.39
C LEU A 296 15.24 17.30 -1.26
N GLU A 297 16.47 16.84 -1.04
CA GLU A 297 16.83 15.93 0.04
C GLU A 297 16.61 16.56 1.44
N ASN A 298 16.93 17.85 1.61
CA ASN A 298 16.63 18.59 2.82
C ASN A 298 15.13 18.80 3.05
N ALA A 299 14.33 18.77 1.98
CA ALA A 299 12.87 18.71 2.04
C ALA A 299 12.33 17.27 2.09
N HIS A 300 13.19 16.30 2.44
CA HIS A 300 12.87 14.90 2.64
C HIS A 300 12.43 14.12 1.38
N TYR A 301 12.69 14.66 0.20
CA TYR A 301 12.54 13.91 -1.04
C TYR A 301 13.77 13.04 -1.32
N SER A 302 13.53 11.86 -1.83
CA SER A 302 14.56 10.93 -2.30
C SER A 302 14.92 11.26 -3.75
N VAL A 303 16.18 11.60 -4.00
CA VAL A 303 16.69 11.97 -5.34
C VAL A 303 17.74 10.97 -5.81
N PHE A 304 17.52 10.35 -6.96
CA PHE A 304 18.53 9.54 -7.64
C PHE A 304 19.32 10.39 -8.64
N SER A 305 20.65 10.36 -8.55
CA SER A 305 21.52 11.10 -9.48
C SER A 305 22.85 10.39 -9.78
N GLN A 306 23.43 10.66 -10.96
CA GLN A 306 24.74 10.09 -11.33
C GLN A 306 25.89 10.52 -10.40
N MET A 307 25.79 11.68 -9.75
CA MET A 307 26.85 12.21 -8.86
C MET A 307 26.88 11.52 -7.50
N ASN A 308 25.72 11.10 -6.98
CA ASN A 308 25.60 10.58 -5.62
C ASN A 308 25.53 9.04 -5.58
N ASP A 309 24.92 8.40 -6.60
CA ASP A 309 24.49 6.99 -6.48
C ASP A 309 25.27 5.99 -7.34
N MET A 310 26.28 6.45 -8.07
CA MET A 310 27.09 5.63 -8.96
C MET A 310 28.40 5.15 -8.31
N ALA A 311 28.39 3.94 -7.75
CA ALA A 311 29.60 3.24 -7.32
C ALA A 311 30.29 2.52 -8.51
N ALA A 312 31.63 2.41 -8.45
CA ALA A 312 32.42 1.66 -9.44
C ALA A 312 31.97 0.18 -9.53
N GLY A 313 31.67 -0.30 -10.74
CA GLY A 313 31.32 -1.71 -11.00
C GLY A 313 29.84 -1.99 -11.33
N LYS A 314 28.94 -0.99 -11.32
CA LYS A 314 27.54 -1.13 -11.76
C LYS A 314 27.35 -0.83 -13.26
N SER A 315 26.38 -1.49 -13.91
CA SER A 315 26.07 -1.27 -15.34
C SER A 315 25.26 0.00 -15.55
N PHE A 316 25.88 1.01 -16.18
CA PHE A 316 25.31 2.33 -16.48
C PHE A 316 23.92 2.25 -17.14
N VAL A 317 23.78 1.38 -18.15
CA VAL A 317 22.52 1.22 -18.91
C VAL A 317 21.41 0.58 -18.06
N ARG A 318 21.77 -0.31 -17.13
CA ARG A 318 20.80 -1.01 -16.27
C ARG A 318 20.25 -0.12 -15.17
N GLU A 319 21.10 0.71 -14.56
CA GLU A 319 20.68 1.66 -13.53
C GLU A 319 19.86 2.81 -14.15
N MET A 320 20.17 3.23 -15.38
CA MET A 320 19.39 4.21 -16.15
C MET A 320 18.00 3.69 -16.54
N ASN A 321 17.89 2.44 -17.02
CA ASN A 321 16.58 1.80 -17.26
C ASN A 321 15.76 1.64 -15.98
N ARG A 322 16.41 1.36 -14.84
CA ARG A 322 15.77 1.29 -13.53
C ARG A 322 15.28 2.67 -13.06
N GLY A 323 16.05 3.73 -13.28
CA GLY A 323 15.65 5.12 -13.00
C GLY A 323 14.49 5.60 -13.87
N LEU A 324 14.44 5.24 -15.16
CA LEU A 324 13.37 5.70 -16.05
C LEU A 324 12.06 4.89 -15.91
N SER A 325 12.13 3.64 -15.48
CA SER A 325 10.96 2.73 -15.45
C SER A 325 10.19 2.70 -14.13
N GLY A 326 10.71 3.35 -13.06
CA GLY A 326 10.20 3.17 -11.69
C GLY A 326 10.23 4.40 -10.78
N MET A 327 10.26 5.62 -11.31
CA MET A 327 10.29 6.88 -10.52
C MET A 327 8.99 7.64 -10.58
N ALA A 328 8.68 8.46 -9.56
CA ALA A 328 7.50 9.31 -9.55
C ALA A 328 7.64 10.48 -10.55
N ARG A 329 8.73 11.25 -10.53
CA ARG A 329 8.95 12.42 -11.42
C ARG A 329 10.43 12.57 -11.87
N PHE A 330 10.66 13.27 -12.98
CA PHE A 330 11.94 13.46 -13.67
C PHE A 330 12.34 14.93 -13.63
N VAL A 331 13.43 15.28 -12.94
CA VAL A 331 13.97 16.64 -12.84
C VAL A 331 15.00 16.86 -13.94
N ALA A 332 14.80 17.90 -14.77
CA ALA A 332 15.69 18.23 -15.89
C ALA A 332 16.39 19.58 -15.68
N VAL A 333 17.72 19.58 -15.62
CA VAL A 333 18.54 20.79 -15.44
C VAL A 333 18.88 21.40 -16.80
N TYR A 334 18.02 22.30 -17.29
CA TYR A 334 18.14 22.93 -18.60
C TYR A 334 19.31 23.92 -18.68
N SER A 335 20.20 23.64 -19.64
CA SER A 335 21.33 24.47 -20.03
C SER A 335 21.66 24.23 -21.52
N PRO A 336 22.51 25.07 -22.15
CA PRO A 336 22.98 24.79 -23.50
C PRO A 336 23.69 23.44 -23.61
N GLY A 337 24.44 23.05 -22.57
CA GLY A 337 25.15 21.76 -22.50
C GLY A 337 24.19 20.58 -22.35
N TYR A 338 23.09 20.74 -21.61
CA TYR A 338 22.05 19.71 -21.47
C TYR A 338 21.47 19.32 -22.84
N PHE A 339 21.02 20.31 -23.63
CA PHE A 339 20.41 20.05 -24.93
C PHE A 339 21.41 19.62 -26.02
N ALA A 340 22.70 19.88 -25.85
CA ALA A 340 23.76 19.37 -26.72
C ALA A 340 24.21 17.94 -26.36
N SER A 341 23.79 17.41 -25.20
CA SER A 341 24.18 16.10 -24.70
C SER A 341 23.22 15.02 -25.20
N GLY A 342 23.71 14.11 -26.04
CA GLY A 342 22.95 12.95 -26.51
C GLY A 342 22.32 12.12 -25.38
N PRO A 343 23.08 11.74 -24.33
CA PRO A 343 22.52 11.03 -23.18
C PRO A 343 21.39 11.77 -22.45
N CYS A 344 21.58 13.06 -22.12
CA CYS A 344 20.56 13.85 -21.43
C CYS A 344 19.28 13.99 -22.28
N MET A 345 19.45 14.12 -23.60
CA MET A 345 18.32 14.17 -24.54
C MET A 345 17.59 12.83 -24.63
N SER A 346 18.29 11.70 -24.63
CA SER A 346 17.66 10.37 -24.62
C SER A 346 16.89 10.12 -23.31
N GLU A 347 17.43 10.53 -22.16
CA GLU A 347 16.72 10.47 -20.86
C GLU A 347 15.46 11.35 -20.87
N TRP A 348 15.58 12.57 -21.38
CA TRP A 348 14.47 13.53 -21.49
C TRP A 348 13.36 13.01 -22.44
N GLU A 349 13.73 12.44 -23.58
CA GLU A 349 12.79 11.86 -24.54
C GLU A 349 12.04 10.67 -23.94
N ALA A 350 12.72 9.81 -23.18
CA ALA A 350 12.07 8.70 -22.49
C ALA A 350 11.04 9.18 -21.46
N ALA A 351 11.38 10.20 -20.66
CA ALA A 351 10.44 10.82 -19.74
C ALA A 351 9.25 11.45 -20.48
N TYR A 352 9.49 12.12 -21.61
CA TYR A 352 8.44 12.75 -22.42
C TYR A 352 7.48 11.74 -23.04
N ILE A 353 7.98 10.58 -23.49
CA ILE A 353 7.12 9.50 -24.02
C ILE A 353 6.17 8.96 -22.96
N SER A 354 6.57 8.97 -21.68
CA SER A 354 5.74 8.49 -20.58
C SER A 354 4.61 9.46 -20.17
N ASP A 355 4.79 10.76 -20.43
CA ASP A 355 3.78 11.82 -20.19
C ASP A 355 3.81 12.86 -21.33
N PRO A 356 3.30 12.51 -22.53
CA PRO A 356 3.40 13.39 -23.69
C PRO A 356 2.49 14.64 -23.60
N SER A 357 1.43 14.57 -22.78
CA SER A 357 0.48 15.66 -22.54
C SER A 357 0.93 16.60 -21.42
N ALA A 358 1.91 16.22 -20.60
CA ALA A 358 2.36 16.92 -19.41
C ALA A 358 1.27 17.11 -18.34
N GLU A 359 0.23 16.28 -18.36
CA GLU A 359 -0.87 16.33 -17.38
C GLU A 359 -0.47 15.71 -16.04
N ASP A 360 0.39 14.69 -16.07
CA ASP A 360 0.88 14.00 -14.87
C ASP A 360 2.06 14.73 -14.22
N GLY A 361 2.52 15.83 -14.81
CA GLY A 361 3.64 16.62 -14.30
C GLY A 361 4.95 15.83 -14.19
N LYS A 362 5.14 14.86 -15.10
CA LYS A 362 6.24 13.89 -15.00
C LYS A 362 7.61 14.55 -15.14
N ILE A 363 7.74 15.57 -15.97
CA ILE A 363 8.98 16.32 -16.16
C ILE A 363 8.90 17.64 -15.40
N VAL A 364 9.92 17.90 -14.57
CA VAL A 364 10.10 19.14 -13.79
C VAL A 364 11.37 19.85 -14.27
N PRO A 365 11.26 20.83 -15.18
CA PRO A 365 12.43 21.48 -15.76
C PRO A 365 12.87 22.73 -14.99
N PHE A 366 14.16 22.81 -14.67
CA PHE A 366 14.81 23.99 -14.09
C PHE A 366 15.81 24.62 -15.07
N VAL A 367 15.62 25.88 -15.44
CA VAL A 367 16.57 26.62 -16.27
C VAL A 367 17.65 27.23 -15.39
N VAL A 368 18.87 26.72 -15.52
CA VAL A 368 20.04 27.15 -14.72
C VAL A 368 21.05 27.99 -15.49
N ARG A 369 21.00 27.93 -16.83
CA ARG A 369 21.76 28.78 -17.75
C ARG A 369 20.87 29.21 -18.91
N GLU A 370 21.11 30.42 -19.43
CA GLU A 370 20.37 30.94 -20.57
C GLU A 370 20.51 29.98 -21.76
N CYS A 371 19.38 29.44 -22.23
CA CYS A 371 19.31 28.47 -23.32
C CYS A 371 17.99 28.58 -24.07
N GLN A 372 17.95 28.01 -25.28
CA GLN A 372 16.73 27.89 -26.07
C GLN A 372 16.31 26.42 -26.12
N PRO A 373 15.32 25.99 -25.32
CA PRO A 373 14.88 24.60 -25.34
C PRO A 373 14.35 24.19 -26.72
N PRO A 374 14.51 22.92 -27.14
CA PRO A 374 13.90 22.39 -28.35
C PRO A 374 12.37 22.53 -28.35
N PRO A 375 11.69 22.48 -29.50
CA PRO A 375 10.24 22.73 -29.59
C PRO A 375 9.35 21.89 -28.67
N LEU A 376 9.70 20.62 -28.41
CA LEU A 376 8.96 19.76 -27.48
C LEU A 376 9.21 20.16 -26.02
N ALA A 377 10.48 20.41 -25.66
CA ALA A 377 10.85 20.90 -24.33
C ALA A 377 10.27 22.28 -24.00
N ARG A 378 10.01 23.11 -25.01
CA ARG A 378 9.33 24.42 -24.88
C ARG A 378 7.85 24.32 -24.53
N ARG A 379 7.22 23.15 -24.63
CA ARG A 379 5.79 22.97 -24.31
C ARG A 379 5.56 22.66 -22.83
N ILE A 380 6.59 22.20 -22.14
CA ILE A 380 6.56 21.91 -20.71
C ILE A 380 6.86 23.21 -19.97
N ILE A 381 6.06 23.56 -18.96
CA ILE A 381 6.32 24.75 -18.14
C ILE A 381 7.62 24.53 -17.35
N TRP A 382 8.53 25.49 -17.38
CA TRP A 382 9.81 25.42 -16.66
C TRP A 382 9.94 26.53 -15.62
N THR A 383 10.71 26.25 -14.58
CA THR A 383 11.06 27.22 -13.54
C THR A 383 12.46 27.77 -13.81
N SER A 384 12.60 29.10 -13.88
CA SER A 384 13.91 29.74 -14.08
C SER A 384 14.59 30.01 -12.76
N LEU A 385 15.81 29.51 -12.58
CA LEU A 385 16.66 29.79 -11.42
C LEU A 385 17.69 30.91 -11.67
N LEU A 386 17.65 31.53 -12.85
CA LEU A 386 18.55 32.60 -13.26
C LEU A 386 18.34 33.89 -12.45
N GLY A 387 19.43 34.45 -11.93
CA GLY A 387 19.43 35.74 -11.24
C GLY A 387 18.74 35.73 -9.86
N LEU A 388 18.28 34.57 -9.39
CA LEU A 388 17.73 34.38 -8.06
C LEU A 388 18.83 34.25 -7.01
N ASN A 389 18.58 34.75 -5.80
CA ASN A 389 19.44 34.48 -4.67
C ASN A 389 19.19 33.06 -4.10
N PRO A 390 20.05 32.52 -3.23
CA PRO A 390 19.93 31.15 -2.74
C PRO A 390 18.57 30.79 -2.10
N GLU A 391 17.98 31.71 -1.32
CA GLU A 391 16.68 31.46 -0.68
C GLU A 391 15.54 31.45 -1.71
N GLN A 392 15.61 32.34 -2.71
CA GLN A 392 14.66 32.37 -3.81
C GLN A 392 14.80 31.14 -4.71
N GLN A 393 16.02 30.63 -4.92
CA GLN A 393 16.25 29.37 -5.64
C GLN A 393 15.64 28.20 -4.87
N ARG A 394 15.87 28.13 -3.55
CA ARG A 394 15.27 27.13 -2.67
C ARG A 394 13.74 27.12 -2.78
N GLN A 395 13.10 28.27 -2.60
CA GLN A 395 11.65 28.34 -2.67
C GLN A 395 11.11 27.97 -4.06
N ALA A 396 11.75 28.47 -5.13
CA ALA A 396 11.33 28.16 -6.50
C ALA A 396 11.46 26.66 -6.85
N VAL A 397 12.46 25.96 -6.30
CA VAL A 397 12.59 24.50 -6.45
C VAL A 397 11.46 23.79 -5.72
N LEU A 398 11.17 24.16 -4.47
CA LEU A 398 10.12 23.53 -3.66
C LEU A 398 8.72 23.75 -4.22
N ASP A 399 8.41 24.97 -4.67
CA ASP A 399 7.11 25.29 -5.27
C ASP A 399 6.86 24.46 -6.54
N ALA A 400 7.89 24.32 -7.39
CA ALA A 400 7.80 23.58 -8.64
C ALA A 400 7.57 22.07 -8.45
N VAL A 401 8.02 21.50 -7.33
CA VAL A 401 7.77 20.09 -6.99
C VAL A 401 6.50 19.88 -6.17
N ALA A 402 6.05 20.88 -5.40
CA ALA A 402 4.84 20.78 -4.57
C ALA A 402 3.53 20.69 -5.38
N GLU A 403 3.47 21.27 -6.58
CA GLU A 403 2.22 21.31 -7.38
C GLU A 403 1.76 19.94 -7.91
N ASN A 404 2.57 18.87 -7.77
CA ASN A 404 2.23 17.53 -8.28
C ASN A 404 2.83 16.37 -7.46
N THR A 405 3.06 16.54 -6.15
CA THR A 405 3.25 15.38 -5.26
C THR A 405 1.97 14.55 -5.30
N SER A 406 2.10 13.34 -5.85
CA SER A 406 0.97 12.46 -6.14
C SER A 406 0.07 12.29 -4.91
N PRO A 407 -1.26 12.20 -5.09
CA PRO A 407 -2.16 11.67 -4.07
C PRO A 407 -1.66 10.36 -3.45
N HIS A 408 -0.82 9.58 -4.15
CA HIS A 408 -0.22 8.36 -3.62
C HIS A 408 0.72 8.57 -2.41
N ASP A 409 1.45 9.68 -2.30
CA ASP A 409 2.31 9.91 -1.12
C ASP A 409 1.47 10.32 0.09
N ARG A 410 0.46 11.17 -0.10
CA ARG A 410 -0.52 11.46 0.97
C ARG A 410 -1.29 10.21 1.38
N VAL A 411 -1.71 9.38 0.42
CA VAL A 411 -2.38 8.10 0.71
C VAL A 411 -1.45 7.16 1.48
N ALA A 412 -0.17 7.06 1.10
CA ALA A 412 0.82 6.26 1.81
C ALA A 412 1.12 6.79 3.22
N GLN A 413 1.28 8.11 3.38
CA GLN A 413 1.47 8.73 4.68
C GLN A 413 0.23 8.58 5.58
N ARG A 414 -0.98 8.73 5.02
CA ARG A 414 -2.26 8.44 5.73
C ARG A 414 -2.34 6.98 6.16
N ALA A 415 -1.98 6.03 5.29
CA ALA A 415 -1.94 4.62 5.63
C ALA A 415 -0.91 4.32 6.74
N ALA A 416 0.29 4.91 6.64
CA ALA A 416 1.34 4.80 7.65
C ALA A 416 0.89 5.35 9.01
N LEU A 417 0.31 6.54 9.04
CA LEU A 417 -0.26 7.18 10.23
C LEU A 417 -1.31 6.28 10.89
N LYS A 418 -2.27 5.77 10.11
CA LYS A 418 -3.35 4.88 10.59
C LYS A 418 -2.84 3.54 11.09
N LYS A 419 -1.74 3.02 10.55
CA LYS A 419 -1.10 1.79 11.05
C LYS A 419 -0.40 2.04 12.38
N ALA A 420 0.30 3.16 12.51
CA ALA A 420 1.15 3.47 13.65
C ALA A 420 0.41 3.95 14.92
N ILE A 421 -0.92 4.12 14.90
CA ILE A 421 -1.64 4.70 16.05
C ILE A 421 -1.78 3.75 17.24
N SER A 422 -1.59 4.25 18.47
CA SER A 422 -1.99 3.57 19.70
C SER A 422 -2.54 4.60 20.68
N PRO A 423 -3.71 4.37 21.31
CA PRO A 423 -4.65 3.29 21.00
C PRO A 423 -5.17 3.34 19.55
N ASP A 424 -5.59 2.17 19.06
CA ASP A 424 -6.22 2.03 17.75
C ASP A 424 -7.71 2.42 17.78
N VAL A 425 -8.28 2.77 16.63
CA VAL A 425 -9.72 3.05 16.46
C VAL A 425 -10.39 1.85 15.81
N THR A 426 -11.47 1.37 16.43
CA THR A 426 -12.23 0.20 15.97
C THR A 426 -13.73 0.47 16.03
N LEU A 427 -14.52 -0.52 15.65
CA LEU A 427 -15.94 -0.56 16.01
C LEU A 427 -16.10 -1.38 17.29
N ASP A 428 -17.16 -1.12 18.03
CA ASP A 428 -17.57 -1.95 19.16
C ASP A 428 -18.03 -3.35 18.68
N PRO A 429 -18.22 -4.34 19.57
CA PRO A 429 -18.60 -5.69 19.16
C PRO A 429 -19.90 -5.79 18.36
N SER A 430 -20.83 -4.84 18.49
CA SER A 430 -22.03 -4.79 17.66
C SER A 430 -21.81 -4.17 16.28
N GLY A 431 -20.65 -3.56 16.04
CA GLY A 431 -20.29 -2.95 14.75
C GLY A 431 -21.03 -1.64 14.46
N THR A 432 -21.65 -1.04 15.48
CA THR A 432 -22.55 0.12 15.31
C THR A 432 -21.97 1.40 15.87
N ARG A 433 -20.95 1.30 16.74
CA ARG A 433 -20.36 2.45 17.43
C ARG A 433 -18.86 2.50 17.23
N LEU A 434 -18.29 3.70 17.15
CA LEU A 434 -16.85 3.86 17.25
C LEU A 434 -16.38 3.51 18.66
N ASP A 435 -15.37 2.66 18.74
CA ASP A 435 -14.65 2.32 19.97
C ASP A 435 -13.14 2.50 19.77
N ALA A 436 -12.38 2.39 20.86
CA ALA A 436 -10.92 2.33 20.79
C ALA A 436 -10.43 0.92 21.15
N ALA A 437 -9.25 0.50 20.70
CA ALA A 437 -8.65 -0.78 21.09
C ALA A 437 -7.13 -0.68 21.24
N ALA A 438 -6.49 -1.75 21.70
CA ALA A 438 -5.03 -1.88 21.61
C ALA A 438 -4.65 -2.09 20.14
N ASN A 439 -3.53 -1.53 19.71
CA ASN A 439 -3.00 -1.76 18.37
C ASN A 439 -2.45 -3.19 18.29
N LYS A 440 -3.02 -4.04 17.42
CA LYS A 440 -2.63 -5.46 17.32
C LYS A 440 -1.19 -5.66 16.85
N ASP A 441 -0.67 -4.76 16.02
CA ASP A 441 0.67 -4.90 15.46
C ASP A 441 1.76 -4.49 16.47
N PHE A 442 1.43 -3.61 17.43
CA PHE A 442 2.42 -2.93 18.26
C PHE A 442 2.20 -3.05 19.77
N ASP A 443 0.98 -3.36 20.21
CA ASP A 443 0.62 -3.41 21.64
C ASP A 443 0.41 -4.86 22.14
N GLU A 444 0.76 -5.89 21.34
CA GLU A 444 0.74 -7.30 21.78
C GLU A 444 1.92 -7.61 22.73
N PRO A 445 1.66 -8.14 23.94
CA PRO A 445 2.72 -8.52 24.86
C PRO A 445 3.40 -9.84 24.47
N PHE A 446 4.70 -9.96 24.73
CA PHE A 446 5.36 -11.27 24.80
C PHE A 446 4.98 -11.94 26.14
N VAL A 447 4.29 -13.07 26.07
CA VAL A 447 3.74 -13.74 27.26
C VAL A 447 4.87 -14.39 28.08
N ASP A 448 5.19 -13.76 29.21
CA ASP A 448 6.03 -14.30 30.29
C ASP A 448 5.15 -14.53 31.54
N ILE A 449 5.50 -15.50 32.39
CA ILE A 449 4.73 -15.89 33.59
C ILE A 449 4.58 -14.71 34.56
N ASP A 450 5.57 -13.81 34.58
CA ASP A 450 5.60 -12.62 35.42
C ASP A 450 4.57 -11.55 35.00
N LEU A 451 4.11 -11.56 33.74
CA LEU A 451 3.20 -10.56 33.18
C LEU A 451 1.76 -10.70 33.72
N LEU A 452 1.34 -11.91 34.08
CA LEU A 452 -0.04 -12.21 34.48
C LEU A 452 -0.45 -11.46 35.76
N ASP A 453 0.48 -11.33 36.72
CA ASP A 453 0.23 -10.73 38.03
C ASP A 453 0.55 -9.22 38.09
N LEU A 454 1.30 -8.72 37.10
CA LEU A 454 1.79 -7.34 37.04
C LEU A 454 0.68 -6.26 37.04
N PRO A 455 -0.41 -6.39 36.25
CA PRO A 455 -1.53 -5.45 36.27
C PRO A 455 -2.21 -5.35 37.62
N GLU A 456 -2.48 -6.49 38.28
CA GLU A 456 -3.11 -6.51 39.62
C GLU A 456 -2.17 -5.90 40.67
N TYR A 457 -0.88 -6.20 40.59
CA TYR A 457 0.15 -5.63 41.47
C TYR A 457 0.22 -4.10 41.33
N LEU A 458 0.27 -3.58 40.10
CA LEU A 458 0.28 -2.13 39.83
C LEU A 458 -0.98 -1.45 40.37
N ARG A 459 -2.17 -2.03 40.15
CA ARG A 459 -3.43 -1.50 40.69
C ARG A 459 -3.44 -1.43 42.21
N SER A 460 -2.89 -2.45 42.88
CA SER A 460 -2.77 -2.48 44.34
C SER A 460 -1.87 -1.37 44.87
N LEU A 461 -0.71 -1.16 44.24
CA LEU A 461 0.21 -0.06 44.57
C LEU A 461 -0.46 1.30 44.37
N ILE A 462 -1.13 1.51 43.24
CA ILE A 462 -1.83 2.76 42.92
C ILE A 462 -2.94 3.05 43.93
N SER A 463 -3.73 2.04 44.31
CA SER A 463 -4.77 2.19 45.33
C SER A 463 -4.21 2.68 46.66
N THR A 464 -3.07 2.11 47.09
CA THR A 464 -2.42 2.53 48.33
C THR A 464 -1.80 3.93 48.21
N ALA A 465 -1.24 4.29 47.05
CA ALA A 465 -0.75 5.63 46.77
C ALA A 465 -1.88 6.68 46.83
N LEU A 466 -3.02 6.41 46.19
CA LEU A 466 -4.20 7.30 46.20
C LEU A 466 -4.72 7.55 47.62
N ASN A 467 -4.75 6.53 48.46
CA ASN A 467 -5.13 6.68 49.87
C ASN A 467 -4.12 7.53 50.65
N ALA A 468 -2.82 7.35 50.40
CA ALA A 468 -1.75 8.12 51.06
C ALA A 468 -1.68 9.59 50.60
N LEU A 469 -2.21 9.91 49.42
CA LEU A 469 -2.29 11.27 48.88
C LEU A 469 -3.44 12.10 49.48
N THR A 470 -4.39 11.47 50.19
CA THR A 470 -5.52 12.20 50.80
C THR A 470 -5.03 13.19 51.86
N GLY A 471 -5.41 14.47 51.72
CA GLY A 471 -5.09 15.54 52.68
C GLY A 471 -3.68 16.12 52.59
N ARG A 472 -2.89 15.78 51.56
CA ARG A 472 -1.58 16.42 51.27
C ARG A 472 -1.71 17.49 50.18
N ASN A 473 -0.78 18.43 50.15
CA ASN A 473 -0.72 19.51 49.15
C ASN A 473 -0.16 19.00 47.80
N SER A 474 -0.67 17.86 47.32
CA SER A 474 -0.19 17.20 46.10
C SER A 474 -0.67 17.92 44.84
N PRO A 475 0.05 17.80 43.71
CA PRO A 475 -0.37 18.34 42.42
C PRO A 475 -1.78 17.89 42.04
N SER A 476 -2.59 18.81 41.50
CA SER A 476 -4.01 18.59 41.21
C SER A 476 -4.25 17.49 40.18
N GLY A 477 -3.32 17.29 39.25
CA GLY A 477 -3.38 16.26 38.20
C GLY A 477 -2.98 14.86 38.67
N LEU A 478 -2.18 14.73 39.74
CA LEU A 478 -1.53 13.46 40.10
C LEU A 478 -2.51 12.36 40.47
N ALA A 479 -3.50 12.67 41.31
CA ALA A 479 -4.51 11.70 41.70
C ALA A 479 -5.42 11.28 40.54
N HIS A 480 -5.63 12.18 39.57
CA HIS A 480 -6.36 11.86 38.35
C HIS A 480 -5.55 10.93 37.45
N ALA A 481 -4.27 11.24 37.20
CA ALA A 481 -3.38 10.41 36.39
C ALA A 481 -3.28 8.98 36.94
N LEU A 482 -3.11 8.82 38.26
CA LEU A 482 -3.10 7.53 38.93
C LEU A 482 -4.41 6.76 38.76
N ARG A 483 -5.57 7.41 38.89
CA ARG A 483 -6.88 6.77 38.68
C ARG A 483 -7.08 6.31 37.24
N THR A 484 -6.71 7.15 36.28
CA THR A 484 -6.78 6.81 34.85
C THR A 484 -5.87 5.63 34.53
N TYR A 485 -4.65 5.59 35.09
CA TYR A 485 -3.74 4.46 34.95
C TYR A 485 -4.35 3.17 35.49
N ALA A 486 -4.88 3.20 36.72
CA ALA A 486 -5.47 2.02 37.35
C ALA A 486 -6.73 1.51 36.61
N SER A 487 -7.55 2.43 36.09
CA SER A 487 -8.75 2.10 35.33
C SER A 487 -8.43 1.40 34.01
N GLU A 488 -7.35 1.79 33.33
CA GLU A 488 -6.90 1.12 32.11
C GLU A 488 -6.43 -0.32 32.38
N LEU A 489 -5.64 -0.51 33.45
CA LEU A 489 -5.25 -1.86 33.87
C LEU A 489 -6.45 -2.71 34.32
N GLU A 490 -7.46 -2.10 34.93
CA GLU A 490 -8.70 -2.79 35.32
C GLU A 490 -9.48 -3.31 34.12
N ALA A 491 -9.65 -2.45 33.12
CA ALA A 491 -10.44 -2.79 31.96
C ALA A 491 -9.79 -3.89 31.11
N ARG A 492 -8.45 -3.95 31.08
CA ARG A 492 -7.71 -4.65 30.01
C ARG A 492 -6.58 -5.55 30.46
N GLY A 493 -6.14 -5.46 31.72
CA GLY A 493 -5.05 -6.28 32.25
C GLY A 493 -3.81 -6.24 31.36
N VAL A 494 -3.43 -7.40 30.82
CA VAL A 494 -2.29 -7.56 29.91
C VAL A 494 -2.51 -7.01 28.49
N ASN A 495 -3.75 -6.73 28.09
CA ASN A 495 -4.11 -6.13 26.79
C ASN A 495 -4.34 -4.61 26.89
N CYS A 496 -3.64 -3.96 27.82
CA CYS A 496 -3.77 -2.53 28.11
C CYS A 496 -3.26 -1.65 26.96
N ILE A 497 -3.80 -0.44 26.89
CA ILE A 497 -3.37 0.59 25.94
C ILE A 497 -2.09 1.24 26.47
N LEU A 498 -0.94 0.83 25.91
CA LEU A 498 0.37 1.32 26.31
C LEU A 498 0.51 2.84 26.21
N GLY A 499 -0.09 3.46 25.20
CA GLY A 499 -0.08 4.92 25.06
C GLY A 499 -0.75 5.65 26.23
N VAL A 500 -1.84 5.11 26.77
CA VAL A 500 -2.55 5.69 27.92
C VAL A 500 -1.70 5.55 29.18
N LEU A 501 -1.18 4.34 29.44
CA LEU A 501 -0.35 4.07 30.61
C LEU A 501 0.92 4.93 30.61
N ARG A 502 1.60 5.03 29.46
CA ARG A 502 2.81 5.83 29.33
C ARG A 502 2.54 7.31 29.53
N GLY A 503 1.52 7.86 28.88
CA GLY A 503 1.18 9.28 29.06
C GLY A 503 0.83 9.63 30.52
N GLN A 504 0.12 8.75 31.25
CA GLN A 504 -0.09 8.98 32.67
C GLN A 504 1.20 8.82 33.49
N MET A 505 2.07 7.87 33.16
CA MET A 505 3.34 7.66 33.87
C MET A 505 4.31 8.82 33.64
N ASP A 506 4.43 9.34 32.43
CA ASP A 506 5.28 10.51 32.12
C ASP A 506 4.87 11.71 32.98
N PHE A 507 3.55 11.94 33.14
CA PHE A 507 3.03 12.97 34.05
C PHE A 507 3.41 12.69 35.51
N ILE A 508 3.20 11.46 35.99
CA ILE A 508 3.53 11.05 37.37
C ILE A 508 5.04 11.23 37.64
N GLU A 509 5.88 10.85 36.68
CA GLU A 509 7.34 10.96 36.78
C GLU A 509 7.78 12.43 36.83
N ALA A 510 7.21 13.30 35.99
CA ALA A 510 7.50 14.72 35.99
C ALA A 510 7.18 15.39 37.34
N GLU A 511 6.05 15.05 37.96
CA GLU A 511 5.67 15.58 39.28
C GLU A 511 6.58 15.09 40.41
N LEU A 512 7.04 13.84 40.31
CA LEU A 512 7.95 13.22 41.28
C LEU A 512 9.38 13.74 41.18
N ASP A 513 9.83 14.10 39.96
CA ASP A 513 11.16 14.64 39.71
C ASP A 513 11.20 16.18 39.82
N SER A 514 10.04 16.82 40.00
CA SER A 514 9.92 18.26 40.27
C SER A 514 10.60 18.63 41.59
N PRO A 515 11.27 19.80 41.68
CA PRO A 515 11.79 20.32 42.96
C PRO A 515 10.73 20.43 44.06
N ASP A 516 9.47 20.61 43.68
CA ASP A 516 8.34 20.74 44.61
C ASP A 516 7.90 19.39 45.19
N ALA A 517 8.44 18.27 44.69
CA ALA A 517 8.13 16.93 45.20
C ALA A 517 8.44 16.78 46.69
N GLU A 518 9.48 17.43 47.21
CA GLU A 518 9.81 17.39 48.64
C GLU A 518 8.69 17.96 49.53
N LEU A 519 7.91 18.92 49.03
CA LEU A 519 6.87 19.62 49.79
C LEU A 519 5.65 18.73 50.07
N TRP A 520 5.31 17.83 49.14
CA TRP A 520 4.13 16.97 49.26
C TRP A 520 4.48 15.48 49.43
N CYS A 521 5.62 15.04 48.91
CA CYS A 521 6.12 13.66 48.92
C CYS A 521 7.27 13.44 49.92
N SER A 522 7.16 13.99 51.14
CA SER A 522 8.18 13.87 52.20
C SER A 522 8.13 12.58 53.02
N GLY A 523 7.05 11.80 52.92
CA GLY A 523 6.88 10.58 53.70
C GLY A 523 7.60 9.39 53.07
N ALA A 524 8.50 8.73 53.81
CA ALA A 524 9.27 7.58 53.32
C ALA A 524 8.39 6.45 52.74
N GLY A 525 7.19 6.23 53.29
CA GLY A 525 6.24 5.25 52.77
C GLY A 525 5.63 5.62 51.41
N LEU A 526 5.30 6.91 51.20
CA LEU A 526 4.75 7.41 49.94
C LEU A 526 5.83 7.44 48.84
N GLN A 527 7.05 7.86 49.18
CA GLN A 527 8.19 7.78 48.27
C GLN A 527 8.44 6.34 47.83
N LYS A 528 8.44 5.39 48.79
CA LYS A 528 8.66 3.99 48.47
C LYS A 528 7.57 3.41 47.57
N ILE A 529 6.31 3.77 47.78
CA ILE A 529 5.23 3.23 46.96
C ILE A 529 5.21 3.81 45.54
N LEU A 530 5.50 5.10 45.37
CA LEU A 530 5.62 5.74 44.07
C LEU A 530 6.83 5.20 43.29
N GLN A 531 7.94 4.92 43.98
CA GLN A 531 9.08 4.23 43.37
C GLN A 531 8.72 2.81 42.93
N ASN A 532 8.00 2.04 43.75
CA ASN A 532 7.55 0.70 43.36
C ASN A 532 6.60 0.75 42.15
N ILE A 533 5.78 1.80 42.01
CA ILE A 533 4.93 2.02 40.82
C ILE A 533 5.80 2.27 39.57
N ARG A 534 6.83 3.12 39.67
CA ARG A 534 7.80 3.34 38.57
C ARG A 534 8.50 2.04 38.17
N ASP A 535 8.99 1.28 39.14
CA ASP A 535 9.70 0.02 38.89
C ASP A 535 8.79 -1.02 38.24
N ALA A 536 7.56 -1.17 38.74
CA ALA A 536 6.57 -2.09 38.19
C ALA A 536 6.08 -1.67 36.81
N HIS A 537 5.95 -0.36 36.53
CA HIS A 537 5.67 0.14 35.19
C HIS A 537 6.81 -0.15 34.22
N ALA A 538 8.05 0.10 34.63
CA ALA A 538 9.21 -0.23 33.81
C ALA A 538 9.26 -1.74 33.51
N LYS A 539 8.98 -2.60 34.50
CA LYS A 539 8.88 -4.05 34.29
C LYS A 539 7.74 -4.41 33.35
N LEU A 540 6.55 -3.82 33.53
CA LEU A 540 5.41 -4.01 32.62
C LEU A 540 5.82 -3.71 31.17
N LEU A 541 6.49 -2.58 30.93
CA LEU A 541 6.96 -2.19 29.59
C LEU A 541 7.98 -3.16 28.99
N THR A 542 8.77 -3.90 29.78
CA THR A 542 9.71 -4.90 29.21
C THR A 542 9.01 -6.07 28.52
N HIS A 543 7.73 -6.30 28.82
CA HIS A 543 6.93 -7.32 28.15
C HIS A 543 6.29 -6.82 26.84
N TYR A 544 6.46 -5.55 26.49
CA TYR A 544 5.98 -4.96 25.24
C TYR A 544 7.16 -4.44 24.43
N PRO A 545 7.42 -4.99 23.23
CA PRO A 545 8.57 -4.58 22.43
C PRO A 545 8.45 -3.11 22.00
N LEU A 546 9.54 -2.35 22.12
CA LEU A 546 9.65 -1.04 21.46
C LEU A 546 9.84 -1.29 19.97
N ASP A 547 8.74 -1.20 19.21
CA ASP A 547 8.76 -1.56 17.81
C ASP A 547 9.53 -0.52 16.97
N GLN A 548 10.74 -0.90 16.54
CA GLN A 548 11.58 -0.05 15.70
C GLN A 548 10.92 0.27 14.36
N SER A 549 10.07 -0.62 13.85
CA SER A 549 9.35 -0.45 12.59
C SER A 549 8.32 0.69 12.72
N ARG A 550 7.63 0.77 13.85
CA ARG A 550 6.70 1.85 14.20
C ARG A 550 7.39 3.19 14.28
N GLU A 551 8.56 3.25 14.92
CA GLU A 551 9.32 4.50 15.05
C GLU A 551 9.92 4.95 13.71
N ARG A 552 10.37 4.01 12.87
CA ARG A 552 10.76 4.32 11.48
C ARG A 552 9.57 4.87 10.68
N LEU A 553 8.40 4.27 10.85
CA LEU A 553 7.16 4.68 10.18
C LEU A 553 6.70 6.06 10.61
N ILE A 554 6.80 6.39 11.91
CA ILE A 554 6.45 7.74 12.41
C ILE A 554 7.44 8.78 11.88
N ARG A 555 8.72 8.42 11.78
CA ARG A 555 9.78 9.31 11.29
C ARG A 555 9.71 9.56 9.79
N SER A 556 9.28 8.58 9.00
CA SER A 556 9.13 8.71 7.54
C SER A 556 7.98 9.61 7.11
N ILE A 557 7.10 10.02 8.04
CA ILE A 557 5.99 10.93 7.73
C ILE A 557 6.54 12.35 7.68
N ASP A 558 6.19 13.08 6.63
CA ASP A 558 6.51 14.49 6.52
C ASP A 558 5.51 15.31 7.36
N ILE A 559 6.00 15.99 8.41
CA ILE A 559 5.18 16.77 9.34
C ILE A 559 5.84 18.13 9.51
N ASP A 560 5.16 19.19 9.05
CA ASP A 560 5.55 20.56 9.36
C ASP A 560 5.20 20.89 10.82
N GLU A 561 6.15 20.64 11.72
CA GLU A 561 5.99 20.95 13.14
C GLU A 561 5.79 22.47 13.41
N GLY A 562 6.19 23.35 12.49
CA GLY A 562 6.02 24.79 12.60
C GLY A 562 4.56 25.24 12.44
N LYS A 563 3.80 24.54 11.59
CA LYS A 563 2.35 24.72 11.41
C LYS A 563 1.56 24.30 12.67
N PHE A 564 2.11 23.44 13.50
CA PHE A 564 1.49 22.96 14.74
C PHE A 564 1.82 23.84 15.94
N ASN A 565 1.06 24.93 16.09
CA ASN A 565 1.02 25.71 17.32
C ASN A 565 -0.21 25.37 18.18
N ARG A 566 -0.09 25.60 19.49
CA ARG A 566 -1.09 25.22 20.48
C ARG A 566 -2.47 25.84 20.21
N ASP A 567 -2.51 27.10 19.81
CA ASP A 567 -3.76 27.83 19.65
C ASP A 567 -4.57 27.28 18.46
N GLU A 568 -3.90 26.97 17.36
CA GLU A 568 -4.55 26.41 16.17
C GLU A 568 -5.07 25.00 16.42
N VAL A 569 -4.25 24.13 17.01
CA VAL A 569 -4.65 22.76 17.36
C VAL A 569 -5.82 22.79 18.36
N SER A 570 -5.75 23.63 19.39
CA SER A 570 -6.81 23.74 20.40
C SER A 570 -8.17 24.12 19.81
N ARG A 571 -8.22 24.93 18.74
CA ARG A 571 -9.49 25.24 18.06
C ARG A 571 -10.15 24.01 17.48
N PHE A 572 -9.39 23.18 16.76
CA PHE A 572 -9.90 21.93 16.18
C PHE A 572 -10.27 20.93 17.26
N GLU A 573 -9.45 20.80 18.31
CA GLU A 573 -9.74 19.88 19.41
C GLU A 573 -11.04 20.25 20.14
N ILE A 574 -11.31 21.54 20.36
CA ILE A 574 -12.57 22.00 20.97
C ILE A 574 -13.76 21.68 20.06
N GLU A 575 -13.62 21.90 18.75
CA GLU A 575 -14.66 21.59 17.77
C GLU A 575 -14.97 20.09 17.73
N ILE A 576 -13.92 19.26 17.59
CA ILE A 576 -14.03 17.80 17.59
C ILE A 576 -14.64 17.34 18.92
N GLN A 577 -14.21 17.89 20.06
CA GLN A 577 -14.71 17.48 21.36
C GLN A 577 -16.20 17.76 21.52
N LYS A 578 -16.68 18.91 21.04
CA LYS A 578 -18.10 19.24 21.05
C LYS A 578 -18.91 18.29 20.17
N ALA A 579 -18.42 18.00 18.96
CA ALA A 579 -19.09 17.05 18.08
C ALA A 579 -19.06 15.61 18.62
N LEU A 580 -18.00 15.26 19.36
CA LEU A 580 -17.85 13.97 20.03
C LEU A 580 -18.84 13.81 21.19
N ASP A 581 -19.06 14.85 21.99
CA ASP A 581 -20.03 14.82 23.09
C ASP A 581 -21.48 14.67 22.55
N ASP A 582 -21.80 15.33 21.43
CA ASP A 582 -23.07 15.11 20.70
C ASP A 582 -23.20 13.65 20.20
N ALA A 583 -22.13 13.11 19.60
CA ALA A 583 -22.11 11.75 19.08
C ALA A 583 -22.17 10.69 20.19
N LEU A 584 -21.63 10.98 21.37
CA LEU A 584 -21.75 10.13 22.55
C LEU A 584 -23.19 10.13 23.07
N TYR A 585 -23.85 11.29 23.11
CA TYR A 585 -25.25 11.40 23.51
C TYR A 585 -26.18 10.61 22.58
N ASP A 586 -25.90 10.61 21.27
CA ASP A 586 -26.65 9.88 20.25
C ASP A 586 -26.21 8.41 20.08
N ASP A 587 -25.38 7.88 20.99
CA ASP A 587 -24.88 6.49 20.99
C ASP A 587 -24.16 6.08 19.68
N ILE A 588 -23.44 7.02 19.06
CA ILE A 588 -22.60 6.78 17.86
C ILE A 588 -21.17 6.38 18.23
N VAL A 589 -20.70 6.82 19.40
CA VAL A 589 -19.38 6.49 19.94
C VAL A 589 -19.51 5.93 21.34
N THR A 590 -18.59 5.06 21.76
CA THR A 590 -18.55 4.57 23.14
C THR A 590 -18.04 5.66 24.09
N GLU A 591 -18.46 5.58 25.36
CA GLU A 591 -17.91 6.44 26.43
C GLU A 591 -16.37 6.35 26.47
N ARG A 592 -15.86 5.14 26.27
CA ARG A 592 -14.44 4.85 26.22
C ARG A 592 -13.71 5.55 25.08
N TYR A 593 -14.24 5.54 23.86
CA TYR A 593 -13.68 6.29 22.74
C TYR A 593 -13.66 7.81 23.05
N SER A 594 -14.71 8.31 23.70
CA SER A 594 -14.81 9.71 24.12
C SER A 594 -13.73 10.10 25.13
N GLU A 595 -13.51 9.29 26.17
CA GLU A 595 -12.47 9.53 27.19
C GLU A 595 -11.05 9.48 26.62
N ILE A 596 -10.77 8.51 25.75
CA ILE A 596 -9.47 8.38 25.09
C ILE A 596 -9.18 9.59 24.21
N SER A 597 -10.17 10.04 23.43
CA SER A 597 -10.05 11.24 22.60
C SER A 597 -9.76 12.49 23.46
N LYS A 598 -10.49 12.67 24.57
CA LYS A 598 -10.26 13.76 25.55
C LYS A 598 -8.83 13.74 26.10
N ASN A 599 -8.34 12.58 26.52
CA ASN A 599 -7.00 12.43 27.07
C ASN A 599 -5.92 12.73 26.02
N ARG A 600 -6.10 12.29 24.78
CA ARG A 600 -5.16 12.55 23.68
C ARG A 600 -5.05 14.03 23.34
N HIS A 601 -6.19 14.74 23.27
CA HIS A 601 -6.20 16.20 23.10
C HIS A 601 -5.43 16.90 24.23
N ARG A 602 -5.63 16.47 25.48
CA ARG A 602 -4.87 16.99 26.64
C ARG A 602 -3.36 16.79 26.48
N VAL A 603 -2.92 15.56 26.25
CA VAL A 603 -1.50 15.20 26.13
C VAL A 603 -0.83 15.93 24.96
N THR A 604 -1.51 16.04 23.81
CA THR A 604 -0.97 16.74 22.64
C THR A 604 -0.71 18.21 22.96
N ARG A 605 -1.65 18.90 23.61
CA ARG A 605 -1.45 20.30 24.03
C ARG A 605 -0.27 20.48 24.98
N GLU A 606 -0.11 19.57 25.93
CA GLU A 606 1.00 19.62 26.90
C GLU A 606 2.35 19.40 26.21
N ILE A 607 2.43 18.49 25.23
CA ILE A 607 3.66 18.21 24.47
C ILE A 607 4.03 19.37 23.53
N LEU A 608 3.04 20.04 22.92
CA LEU A 608 3.28 21.19 22.03
C LEU A 608 3.93 22.39 22.74
N ASP A 609 3.83 22.47 24.06
CA ASP A 609 4.43 23.54 24.88
C ASP A 609 5.89 23.23 25.31
N VAL A 610 6.39 22.01 25.07
CA VAL A 610 7.74 21.62 25.46
C VAL A 610 8.77 22.14 24.45
N ARG A 611 9.77 22.92 24.93
CA ARG A 611 10.93 23.30 24.11
C ARG A 611 11.75 22.06 23.77
N THR A 612 11.79 21.68 22.50
CA THR A 612 12.71 20.66 21.99
C THR A 612 14.16 21.16 22.15
N PRO A 613 15.08 20.36 22.72
CA PRO A 613 16.49 20.76 22.83
C PRO A 613 17.13 20.88 21.43
N GLU A 614 18.08 21.82 21.27
CA GLU A 614 18.79 22.09 20.02
C GLU A 614 19.40 20.82 19.39
N ALA A 615 19.40 20.77 18.06
CA ALA A 615 19.91 19.66 17.26
C ALA A 615 21.40 19.37 17.57
N PRO A 616 21.87 18.10 17.50
CA PRO A 616 23.28 17.79 17.66
C PRO A 616 24.10 18.31 16.47
N SER A 617 25.38 18.55 16.72
CA SER A 617 26.40 18.79 15.71
C SER A 617 26.45 17.67 14.66
N GLU A 618 26.64 18.05 13.39
CA GLU A 618 26.90 17.17 12.24
C GLU A 618 27.88 16.05 12.60
N GLY A 619 27.41 14.79 12.64
CA GLY A 619 28.25 13.63 12.95
C GLY A 619 27.54 12.34 13.40
N ASP A 620 26.27 12.38 13.84
CA ASP A 620 25.51 11.18 14.25
C ASP A 620 24.81 10.52 13.03
N THR A 621 25.55 9.95 12.09
CA THR A 621 24.99 9.35 10.85
C THR A 621 24.48 7.91 10.96
N GLU A 622 24.29 7.34 12.15
CA GLU A 622 23.65 6.02 12.26
C GLU A 622 22.98 5.82 13.63
N TYR A 623 21.70 6.21 13.75
CA TYR A 623 20.91 5.91 14.96
C TYR A 623 20.35 4.47 14.89
N LEU A 624 21.19 3.50 15.26
CA LEU A 624 20.75 2.16 15.64
C LEU A 624 20.11 2.20 17.03
N LEU A 625 18.78 2.05 17.09
CA LEU A 625 18.04 1.83 18.34
C LEU A 625 18.61 0.58 19.04
N ARG A 626 19.09 0.73 20.27
CA ARG A 626 19.64 -0.35 21.10
C ARG A 626 18.55 -0.98 21.97
N GLU A 627 18.76 -2.25 22.31
CA GLU A 627 17.94 -2.97 23.29
C GLU A 627 18.05 -2.26 24.65
N GLY A 628 16.99 -1.57 25.08
CA GLY A 628 16.97 -0.72 26.28
C GLY A 628 16.81 0.79 26.04
N ASP A 629 16.76 1.25 24.78
CA ASP A 629 16.45 2.64 24.46
C ASP A 629 15.00 2.97 24.90
N ARG A 630 14.87 3.93 25.84
CA ARG A 630 13.57 4.44 26.30
C ARG A 630 13.10 5.57 25.39
N ILE A 631 11.78 5.80 25.30
CA ILE A 631 11.20 7.06 24.79
C ILE A 631 11.56 8.18 25.78
N ASN A 632 12.80 8.64 25.77
CA ASN A 632 13.23 9.74 26.63
C ASN A 632 14.25 10.66 25.97
N ARG A 633 14.24 10.71 24.63
CA ARG A 633 14.87 11.80 23.89
C ARG A 633 13.76 12.63 23.25
N LEU A 634 13.50 13.78 23.88
CA LEU A 634 12.59 14.85 23.48
C LEU A 634 12.68 15.31 22.01
N LYS A 635 13.62 14.79 21.21
CA LYS A 635 13.86 15.24 19.82
C LYS A 635 12.64 15.05 18.90
N ASP A 636 11.90 13.95 19.04
CA ASP A 636 10.78 13.61 18.14
C ASP A 636 9.40 13.58 18.86
N ALA A 637 9.32 14.06 20.11
CA ALA A 637 8.10 13.95 20.93
C ALA A 637 6.92 14.71 20.30
N LYS A 638 7.20 15.90 19.74
CA LYS A 638 6.23 16.74 19.04
C LYS A 638 5.72 16.04 17.77
N LYS A 639 6.63 15.57 16.91
CA LYS A 639 6.31 14.77 15.72
C LYS A 639 5.44 13.56 16.05
N ARG A 640 5.79 12.81 17.11
CA ARG A 640 5.02 11.64 17.55
C ARG A 640 3.62 12.03 17.99
N ALA A 641 3.46 13.06 18.82
CA ALA A 641 2.15 13.51 19.29
C ALA A 641 1.25 13.91 18.11
N ILE A 642 1.79 14.67 17.16
CA ILE A 642 1.08 15.09 15.94
C ILE A 642 0.68 13.88 15.09
N ALA A 643 1.64 12.99 14.78
CA ALA A 643 1.39 11.79 13.97
C ALA A 643 0.30 10.91 14.59
N GLN A 644 0.37 10.71 15.91
CA GLN A 644 -0.66 9.97 16.62
C GLN A 644 -2.02 10.64 16.43
N GLN A 645 -2.14 11.97 16.60
CA GLN A 645 -3.44 12.66 16.50
C GLN A 645 -4.03 12.62 15.11
N VAL A 646 -3.22 12.87 14.08
CA VAL A 646 -3.67 12.82 12.69
C VAL A 646 -4.14 11.41 12.32
N GLY A 647 -3.34 10.38 12.63
CA GLY A 647 -3.71 9.00 12.33
C GLY A 647 -4.99 8.56 13.04
N TYR A 648 -5.21 9.02 14.27
CA TYR A 648 -6.41 8.70 15.05
C TYR A 648 -7.64 9.37 14.41
N ALA A 649 -7.55 10.66 14.08
CA ALA A 649 -8.64 11.37 13.40
C ALA A 649 -8.99 10.77 12.03
N ASP A 650 -7.98 10.37 11.26
CA ASP A 650 -8.14 9.75 9.94
C ASP A 650 -8.85 8.40 10.02
N LYS A 651 -8.38 7.49 10.91
CA LYS A 651 -9.02 6.18 11.08
C LYS A 651 -10.46 6.31 11.63
N SER A 652 -10.69 7.26 12.53
CA SER A 652 -12.03 7.55 13.04
C SER A 652 -12.97 8.03 11.94
N LEU A 653 -12.50 8.91 11.06
CA LEU A 653 -13.30 9.39 9.94
C LEU A 653 -13.65 8.27 8.96
N ASP A 654 -12.70 7.39 8.64
CA ASP A 654 -12.93 6.23 7.76
C ASP A 654 -14.02 5.31 8.32
N LEU A 655 -13.93 4.95 9.60
CA LEU A 655 -14.90 4.08 10.26
C LEU A 655 -16.26 4.78 10.44
N LEU A 656 -16.27 6.08 10.77
CA LEU A 656 -17.50 6.86 10.87
C LEU A 656 -18.22 6.98 9.53
N ASN A 657 -17.48 7.17 8.43
CA ASN A 657 -18.04 7.18 7.09
C ASN A 657 -18.62 5.82 6.69
N LYS A 658 -18.06 4.71 7.19
CA LYS A 658 -18.68 3.37 7.03
C LYS A 658 -19.99 3.25 7.80
N LEU A 659 -20.06 3.76 9.02
CA LEU A 659 -21.30 3.78 9.82
C LEU A 659 -22.37 4.68 9.19
N LEU A 660 -21.99 5.87 8.68
CA LEU A 660 -22.90 6.82 8.03
C LEU A 660 -23.54 6.28 6.75
N LYS A 661 -22.86 5.41 6.01
CA LYS A 661 -23.46 4.70 4.85
C LYS A 661 -24.64 3.80 5.24
N ALA A 662 -24.80 3.48 6.55
CA ALA A 662 -25.88 2.66 7.07
C ALA A 662 -26.96 3.46 7.84
N ALA A 663 -26.72 4.72 8.24
CA ALA A 663 -27.68 5.55 8.97
C ALA A 663 -27.41 7.07 8.84
N ASP A 664 -28.47 7.85 8.58
CA ASP A 664 -28.44 9.33 8.54
C ASP A 664 -28.50 9.94 9.96
N SER A 665 -27.41 9.85 10.73
CA SER A 665 -27.31 10.52 12.04
C SER A 665 -26.68 11.92 11.93
N PRO A 666 -27.40 13.01 12.30
CA PRO A 666 -26.86 14.36 12.24
C PRO A 666 -25.62 14.61 13.11
N SER A 667 -25.50 13.94 14.27
CA SER A 667 -24.32 14.05 15.14
C SER A 667 -23.12 13.32 14.56
N ALA A 668 -23.33 12.16 13.95
CA ALA A 668 -22.29 11.43 13.21
C ALA A 668 -21.76 12.28 12.04
N VAL A 669 -22.64 12.96 11.28
CA VAL A 669 -22.23 13.87 10.20
C VAL A 669 -21.43 15.06 10.75
N ARG A 670 -21.85 15.66 11.87
CA ARG A 670 -21.09 16.75 12.51
C ARG A 670 -19.70 16.31 12.96
N LEU A 671 -19.58 15.13 13.56
CA LEU A 671 -18.30 14.57 13.97
C LEU A 671 -17.41 14.27 12.76
N ALA A 672 -17.94 13.65 11.71
CA ALA A 672 -17.22 13.38 10.47
C ALA A 672 -16.72 14.68 9.82
N HIS A 673 -17.56 15.71 9.74
CA HIS A 673 -17.19 17.00 9.20
C HIS A 673 -16.10 17.70 10.03
N SER A 674 -16.16 17.61 11.36
CA SER A 674 -15.15 18.19 12.26
C SER A 674 -13.79 17.49 12.09
N LEU A 675 -13.79 16.15 11.97
CA LEU A 675 -12.59 15.36 11.71
C LEU A 675 -12.01 15.64 10.32
N GLN A 676 -12.85 15.70 9.28
CA GLN A 676 -12.44 16.02 7.91
C GLN A 676 -11.78 17.40 7.85
N ARG A 677 -12.38 18.42 8.49
CA ARG A 677 -11.79 19.77 8.55
C ARG A 677 -10.43 19.81 9.22
N PHE A 678 -10.24 19.03 10.29
CA PHE A 678 -8.93 18.90 10.93
C PHE A 678 -7.89 18.27 10.01
N LEU A 679 -8.27 17.20 9.28
CA LEU A 679 -7.38 16.53 8.33
C LEU A 679 -7.07 17.41 7.12
N ASP A 680 -8.05 18.16 6.60
CA ASP A 680 -7.86 19.11 5.50
C ASP A 680 -6.97 20.29 5.90
N TRP A 681 -7.02 20.70 7.17
CA TRP A 681 -6.09 21.70 7.70
C TRP A 681 -4.69 21.13 7.89
N PHE A 682 -4.57 19.86 8.26
CA PHE A 682 -3.28 19.20 8.44
C PHE A 682 -2.53 19.05 7.11
N TRP A 683 -3.18 18.40 6.14
CA TRP A 683 -2.69 18.19 4.78
C TRP A 683 -2.67 19.48 3.94
#